data_AF-A0A935H4K4-F1
#
_entry.id   AF-A0A935H4K4-F1
#
_cell.length_a   1.000
_cell.length_b   1.000
_cell.length_c   1.000
_cell.angle_alpha   90.00
_cell.angle_beta   90.00
_cell.angle_gamma   90.00
#
_symmetry.space_group_name_H-M   'P 1'
#
loop_
_entity.id
_entity.type
_entity.pdbx_description
1 polymer ?
#
loop_
_entity_poly.entity_id
_entity_poly.type
_entity_poly.pdbx_seq_one_letter_code
_entity_poly.pdbx_strand_id
1 'polypeptide(L)'
;MNAVVSPDDVKKTPEQAFFESQKLASKARDSKFEALFYRQLHQVTARIHETENLEQIMLEASQDICRLLNADRLTLYAVSEDQTAIVSKIKTGLNSSSDLKLPISPQSIAGYVAFSRTLLNLPDVYDEEALKQIHPSLNFLKMVDKRSGYRTKQMLVAPIMEGSTLHGVLQVINNKSDEPFGELEIDGVLELCKTLATAIRQRVKGVAVPAKKPTKYDALVSDGLLTDDELKQCVQDARAEGNSVEHLLMANYKIRPLQIGPSLSKFFGVPYEPFNAGRIRSEMLHGPLKREFIEEQGWIPLEESPEGLVIMCMDPEAVRGSRVVPQVFPRMAKFAYRVTTQTEFQETLAQLFGGAADTSTIDQLLADMDGGPIDDGNDDSLESAAADNELVKFVNKVIIDAYNQKVSDIHIEPMPGKLKTGIRFRIDGSLVPYVEVPAHFRAAMVTRLKIMCDLDISERRKPQDGKIKFKKYGPLDIELRVATIPSAGGVEDVVMRILAAGEPIPIEKLGLTPGNRTRLEATVSKPYGLFYVCGPTGSGKTTTLHSILKFLNTPDTKIWTAEDPVEITQKGLRQVQINKKAGIDFALVMRAFLRADPDIIMVGESRDKETVSMGVEASLTGHLVFSTLHTNSAPESITRLMDMGMDPFNFADALLGILAQRLAKKLCDCKESYVPTADEFKLFVTEYAEELRHSKAWKADYAGEAKKLVDSWMQAYGEGGQIKLYRAVGCDKCGKTGYKGRIGLHELLVADDAVKRLIQERARVAELFATAVEGGMRTLKMDGMEKVMMGLTDLKMVRQVCIK
;
A
#
# COMPACT_ATOMS: atom_id res chain seq x y z
N MET A 1 24.52 -26.52 -104.06
CA MET A 1 25.73 -25.92 -103.45
C MET A 1 25.30 -25.03 -102.31
N ASN A 2 25.92 -25.23 -101.16
CA ASN A 2 25.68 -24.52 -99.89
C ASN A 2 26.00 -23.02 -99.97
N ALA A 3 25.26 -22.21 -99.21
CA ALA A 3 25.81 -21.09 -98.44
C ALA A 3 24.81 -20.61 -97.35
N VAL A 4 25.06 -21.07 -96.12
CA VAL A 4 24.93 -20.39 -94.81
C VAL A 4 23.74 -19.46 -94.55
N VAL A 5 22.81 -19.93 -93.71
CA VAL A 5 21.90 -19.11 -92.89
C VAL A 5 22.49 -19.08 -91.47
N SER A 6 22.87 -17.90 -90.99
CA SER A 6 23.29 -17.67 -89.60
C SER A 6 22.07 -17.62 -88.67
N PRO A 7 22.13 -18.18 -87.44
CA PRO A 7 21.00 -18.25 -86.53
C PRO A 7 21.01 -17.06 -85.56
N ASP A 8 20.31 -15.97 -85.88
CA ASP A 8 20.08 -14.87 -84.92
C ASP A 8 18.72 -14.15 -85.10
N ASP A 9 17.72 -14.83 -85.66
CA ASP A 9 16.33 -14.34 -85.68
C ASP A 9 15.54 -14.93 -84.50
N VAL A 10 15.87 -14.51 -83.28
CA VAL A 10 14.92 -14.62 -82.16
C VAL A 10 13.92 -13.48 -82.33
N LYS A 11 12.69 -13.82 -82.76
CA LYS A 11 11.53 -12.92 -82.76
C LYS A 11 11.44 -12.23 -81.39
N LYS A 12 11.92 -10.97 -81.30
CA LYS A 12 11.78 -10.14 -80.10
C LYS A 12 10.29 -10.01 -79.79
N THR A 13 9.92 -10.23 -78.53
CA THR A 13 8.53 -10.07 -78.13
C THR A 13 8.12 -8.59 -78.28
N PRO A 14 6.85 -8.28 -78.61
CA PRO A 14 6.36 -6.90 -78.73
C PRO A 14 6.66 -6.03 -77.49
N GLU A 15 6.77 -6.69 -76.33
CA GLU A 15 7.12 -6.13 -75.03
C GLU A 15 8.59 -5.70 -74.93
N GLN A 16 9.53 -6.49 -75.45
CA GLN A 16 10.96 -6.11 -75.52
C GLN A 16 11.19 -4.92 -76.45
N ALA A 17 10.47 -4.85 -77.57
CA ALA A 17 10.56 -3.73 -78.51
C ALA A 17 10.02 -2.42 -77.90
N PHE A 18 8.98 -2.50 -77.06
CA PHE A 18 8.43 -1.33 -76.34
C PHE A 18 9.43 -0.74 -75.34
N PHE A 19 10.05 -1.56 -74.49
CA PHE A 19 11.02 -1.07 -73.50
C PHE A 19 12.31 -0.53 -74.12
N GLU A 20 12.74 -1.04 -75.27
CA GLU A 20 13.87 -0.45 -76.02
C GLU A 20 13.50 0.93 -76.62
N SER A 21 12.26 1.08 -77.11
CA SER A 21 11.78 2.35 -77.70
C SER A 21 11.54 3.48 -76.68
N GLN A 22 11.37 3.16 -75.39
CA GLN A 22 11.27 4.16 -74.31
C GLN A 22 12.55 5.01 -74.13
N LYS A 23 13.71 4.50 -74.59
CA LYS A 23 15.01 5.18 -74.53
C LYS A 23 15.18 6.29 -75.58
N LEU A 24 14.24 6.43 -76.52
CA LEU A 24 14.22 7.52 -77.51
C LEU A 24 13.58 8.78 -76.93
N ALA A 25 14.05 9.96 -77.36
CA ALA A 25 13.55 11.25 -76.91
C ALA A 25 12.04 11.41 -77.16
N SER A 26 11.33 12.12 -76.28
CA SER A 26 9.86 12.29 -76.30
C SER A 26 9.29 12.65 -77.68
N LYS A 27 10.00 13.46 -78.47
CA LYS A 27 9.59 13.94 -79.81
C LYS A 27 9.71 12.91 -80.95
N ALA A 28 10.30 11.73 -80.71
CA ALA A 28 10.53 10.69 -81.71
C ALA A 28 9.59 9.47 -81.56
N ARG A 29 8.52 9.60 -80.77
CA ARG A 29 7.58 8.51 -80.46
C ARG A 29 6.36 8.57 -81.40
N ASP A 30 6.29 7.64 -82.34
CA ASP A 30 5.18 7.49 -83.31
C ASP A 30 3.92 6.85 -82.69
N SER A 31 2.76 6.94 -83.36
CA SER A 31 1.47 6.35 -82.90
C SER A 31 1.52 4.84 -82.59
N LYS A 32 2.52 4.11 -83.11
CA LYS A 32 2.79 2.71 -82.74
C LYS A 32 3.26 2.56 -81.29
N PHE A 33 4.03 3.52 -80.78
CA PHE A 33 4.51 3.55 -79.39
C PHE A 33 3.35 3.80 -78.43
N GLU A 34 2.48 4.76 -78.77
CA GLU A 34 1.27 5.08 -77.99
C GLU A 34 0.34 3.86 -77.86
N ALA A 35 0.08 3.14 -78.95
CA ALA A 35 -0.72 1.92 -78.90
C ALA A 35 -0.10 0.80 -78.04
N LEU A 36 1.24 0.69 -78.04
CA LEU A 36 1.95 -0.26 -77.18
C LEU A 36 1.96 0.17 -75.70
N PHE A 37 2.03 1.48 -75.43
CA PHE A 37 1.93 2.05 -74.08
C PHE A 37 0.58 1.73 -73.45
N TYR A 38 -0.53 2.02 -74.15
CA TYR A 38 -1.88 1.70 -73.64
C TYR A 38 -2.10 0.20 -73.46
N ARG A 39 -1.51 -0.64 -74.32
CA ARG A 39 -1.57 -2.10 -74.15
C ARG A 39 -0.87 -2.56 -72.86
N GLN A 40 0.31 -2.01 -72.58
CA GLN A 40 1.06 -2.30 -71.35
C GLN A 40 0.35 -1.73 -70.11
N LEU A 41 -0.21 -0.51 -70.23
CA LEU A 41 -1.03 0.11 -69.18
C LEU A 41 -2.25 -0.74 -68.82
N HIS A 42 -2.93 -1.32 -69.81
CA HIS A 42 -4.02 -2.27 -69.57
C HIS A 42 -3.56 -3.56 -68.87
N GLN A 43 -2.38 -4.09 -69.21
CA GLN A 43 -1.82 -5.27 -68.53
C GLN A 43 -1.48 -4.98 -67.07
N VAL A 44 -0.88 -3.82 -66.78
CA VAL A 44 -0.60 -3.37 -65.41
C VAL A 44 -1.92 -3.16 -64.63
N THR A 45 -2.91 -2.53 -65.27
CA THR A 45 -4.24 -2.31 -64.70
C THR A 45 -4.97 -3.62 -64.37
N ALA A 46 -4.92 -4.61 -65.27
CA ALA A 46 -5.52 -5.94 -65.04
C ALA A 46 -4.87 -6.66 -63.85
N ARG A 47 -3.53 -6.61 -63.75
CA ARG A 47 -2.80 -7.22 -62.62
C ARG A 47 -3.11 -6.56 -61.28
N ILE A 48 -3.31 -5.24 -61.26
CA ILE A 48 -3.75 -4.51 -60.05
C ILE A 48 -5.12 -5.04 -59.59
N HIS A 49 -6.02 -5.37 -60.51
CA HIS A 49 -7.33 -5.94 -60.18
C HIS A 49 -7.25 -7.40 -59.70
N GLU A 50 -6.36 -8.23 -60.25
CA GLU A 50 -6.23 -9.68 -59.98
C GLU A 50 -5.60 -10.02 -58.62
N THR A 51 -4.84 -9.12 -57.99
CA THR A 51 -4.15 -9.41 -56.72
C THR A 51 -5.13 -9.39 -55.53
N GLU A 52 -4.97 -10.22 -54.50
CA GLU A 52 -5.96 -10.30 -53.40
C GLU A 52 -5.67 -9.33 -52.23
N ASN A 53 -4.40 -9.05 -51.93
CA ASN A 53 -3.96 -8.18 -50.85
C ASN A 53 -3.36 -6.86 -51.41
N LEU A 54 -3.63 -5.72 -50.74
CA LEU A 54 -3.00 -4.44 -51.08
C LEU A 54 -1.48 -4.60 -51.07
N GLU A 55 -0.86 -5.09 -49.99
CA GLU A 55 0.60 -5.25 -49.90
C GLU A 55 1.22 -6.11 -51.01
N GLN A 56 0.44 -7.05 -51.58
CA GLN A 56 0.86 -7.91 -52.68
C GLN A 56 0.71 -7.24 -54.05
N ILE A 57 -0.35 -6.44 -54.30
CA ILE A 57 -0.39 -5.50 -55.45
C ILE A 57 0.89 -4.67 -55.42
N MET A 58 1.23 -4.21 -54.21
CA MET A 58 2.16 -3.12 -53.95
C MET A 58 3.62 -3.54 -54.16
N LEU A 59 3.95 -4.82 -53.98
CA LEU A 59 5.30 -5.34 -54.25
C LEU A 59 5.50 -5.78 -55.71
N GLU A 60 4.49 -6.41 -56.33
CA GLU A 60 4.61 -7.01 -57.66
C GLU A 60 4.31 -6.02 -58.80
N ALA A 61 3.32 -5.13 -58.65
CA ALA A 61 2.94 -4.19 -59.70
C ALA A 61 3.79 -2.90 -59.69
N SER A 62 4.48 -2.57 -58.59
CA SER A 62 5.27 -1.33 -58.49
C SER A 62 6.48 -1.33 -59.43
N GLN A 63 7.11 -2.47 -59.65
CA GLN A 63 8.19 -2.61 -60.62
C GLN A 63 7.68 -2.41 -62.05
N ASP A 64 6.48 -2.90 -62.36
CA ASP A 64 5.90 -2.80 -63.69
C ASP A 64 5.35 -1.41 -63.98
N ILE A 65 4.83 -0.70 -62.96
CA ILE A 65 4.49 0.72 -63.06
C ILE A 65 5.76 1.56 -63.31
N CYS A 66 6.86 1.30 -62.59
CA CYS A 66 8.13 1.99 -62.85
C CYS A 66 8.65 1.70 -64.28
N ARG A 67 8.50 0.47 -64.78
CA ARG A 67 8.89 0.12 -66.16
C ARG A 67 7.98 0.77 -67.20
N LEU A 68 6.67 0.79 -66.98
CA LEU A 68 5.69 1.42 -67.87
C LEU A 68 5.96 2.92 -68.02
N LEU A 69 6.21 3.60 -66.90
CA LEU A 69 6.44 5.06 -66.86
C LEU A 69 7.90 5.47 -67.10
N ASN A 70 8.77 4.52 -67.43
CA ASN A 70 10.22 4.73 -67.58
C ASN A 70 10.84 5.45 -66.37
N ALA A 71 10.35 5.16 -65.16
CA ALA A 71 10.76 5.83 -63.94
C ALA A 71 11.80 5.01 -63.15
N ASP A 72 12.61 5.70 -62.35
CA ASP A 72 13.57 5.06 -61.45
C ASP A 72 12.87 4.49 -60.22
N ARG A 73 11.99 5.28 -59.59
CA ARG A 73 11.32 4.92 -58.35
C ARG A 73 9.89 5.43 -58.33
N LEU A 74 9.08 4.78 -57.51
CA LEU A 74 7.77 5.26 -57.13
C LEU A 74 7.57 5.12 -55.63
N THR A 75 6.69 5.96 -55.10
CA THR A 75 6.21 5.91 -53.73
C THR A 75 4.69 6.04 -53.76
N LEU A 76 4.01 5.09 -53.14
CA LEU A 76 2.57 5.14 -53.01
C LEU A 76 2.23 5.42 -51.55
N TYR A 77 1.46 6.48 -51.32
CA TYR A 77 0.98 6.85 -50.01
C TYR A 77 -0.49 6.52 -49.85
N ALA A 78 -0.87 5.96 -48.70
CA ALA A 78 -2.26 5.80 -48.30
C ALA A 78 -2.63 6.91 -47.31
N VAL A 79 -3.87 7.41 -47.38
CA VAL A 79 -4.38 8.37 -46.39
C VAL A 79 -4.54 7.66 -45.04
N SER A 80 -4.12 8.30 -43.94
CA SER A 80 -4.31 7.77 -42.58
C SER A 80 -5.79 7.73 -42.20
N GLU A 81 -6.15 6.89 -41.22
CA GLU A 81 -7.55 6.74 -40.77
C GLU A 81 -8.19 8.06 -40.33
N ASP A 82 -7.39 8.95 -39.72
CA ASP A 82 -7.80 10.29 -39.28
C ASP A 82 -7.88 11.32 -40.43
N GLN A 83 -7.53 10.95 -41.67
CA GLN A 83 -7.45 11.81 -42.85
C GLN A 83 -6.57 13.05 -42.70
N THR A 84 -5.65 13.08 -41.73
CA THR A 84 -4.77 14.23 -41.48
C THR A 84 -3.41 14.11 -42.15
N ALA A 85 -3.02 12.89 -42.55
CA ALA A 85 -1.71 12.58 -43.08
C ALA A 85 -1.80 11.53 -44.21
N ILE A 86 -0.73 11.46 -44.99
CA ILE A 86 -0.47 10.37 -45.93
C ILE A 86 0.73 9.56 -45.44
N VAL A 87 0.61 8.25 -45.44
CA VAL A 87 1.64 7.32 -44.96
C VAL A 87 2.19 6.55 -46.15
N SER A 88 3.51 6.56 -46.36
CA SER A 88 4.12 5.81 -47.45
C SER A 88 3.92 4.32 -47.20
N LYS A 89 3.28 3.62 -48.12
CA LYS A 89 3.08 2.17 -48.05
C LYS A 89 4.00 1.39 -49.00
N ILE A 90 4.54 2.04 -50.04
CA ILE A 90 5.59 1.48 -50.90
C ILE A 90 6.68 2.50 -51.10
N LYS A 91 7.93 2.03 -51.11
CA LYS A 91 9.08 2.74 -51.70
C LYS A 91 9.88 1.76 -52.55
N THR A 92 9.94 1.94 -53.87
CA THR A 92 10.86 1.13 -54.68
C THR A 92 12.29 1.65 -54.51
N GLY A 93 13.24 0.78 -54.16
CA GLY A 93 14.68 1.10 -54.11
C GLY A 93 15.28 1.51 -52.76
N LEU A 94 14.59 1.33 -51.64
CA LEU A 94 15.12 1.56 -50.28
C LEU A 94 14.84 0.33 -49.40
N ASN A 95 15.88 -0.37 -48.92
CA ASN A 95 15.78 -1.50 -47.98
C ASN A 95 15.45 -1.06 -46.53
N SER A 96 14.85 0.12 -46.34
CA SER A 96 14.50 0.65 -45.03
C SER A 96 12.98 0.52 -44.81
N SER A 97 12.59 -0.33 -43.86
CA SER A 97 11.21 -0.68 -43.48
C SER A 97 10.42 0.41 -42.74
N SER A 98 10.82 1.68 -42.79
CA SER A 98 10.13 2.76 -42.08
C SER A 98 9.10 3.47 -42.96
N ASP A 99 7.83 3.39 -42.55
CA ASP A 99 6.71 4.16 -43.11
C ASP A 99 6.95 5.66 -42.90
N LEU A 100 7.01 6.44 -43.98
CA LEU A 100 7.13 7.91 -43.92
C LEU A 100 5.73 8.52 -43.84
N LYS A 101 5.37 9.08 -42.68
CA LYS A 101 4.12 9.83 -42.47
C LYS A 101 4.34 11.30 -42.80
N LEU A 102 3.63 11.81 -43.80
CA LEU A 102 3.64 13.21 -44.20
C LEU A 102 2.28 13.86 -43.90
N PRO A 103 2.22 15.01 -43.23
CA PRO A 103 0.95 15.70 -43.02
C PRO A 103 0.35 16.16 -44.36
N ILE A 104 -0.98 16.08 -44.50
CA ILE A 104 -1.71 16.66 -45.64
C ILE A 104 -1.66 18.17 -45.48
N SER A 105 -0.60 18.76 -46.02
CA SER A 105 -0.29 20.17 -45.90
C SER A 105 0.59 20.62 -47.07
N PRO A 106 0.68 21.93 -47.32
CA PRO A 106 1.53 22.45 -48.38
C PRO A 106 3.04 22.31 -48.16
N GLN A 107 3.51 21.68 -47.08
CA GLN A 107 4.93 21.67 -46.68
C GLN A 107 5.79 20.61 -47.41
N SER A 108 5.17 19.68 -48.14
CA SER A 108 5.86 18.68 -48.94
C SER A 108 5.12 18.46 -50.26
N ILE A 109 5.80 18.00 -51.31
CA ILE A 109 5.19 17.80 -52.64
C ILE A 109 4.02 16.81 -52.58
N ALA A 110 4.21 15.63 -51.97
CA ALA A 110 3.14 14.64 -51.82
C ALA A 110 2.02 15.13 -50.88
N GLY A 111 2.36 15.80 -49.77
CA GLY A 111 1.37 16.40 -48.88
C GLY A 111 0.55 17.51 -49.54
N TYR A 112 1.18 18.31 -50.41
CA TYR A 112 0.51 19.36 -51.17
C TYR A 112 -0.43 18.79 -52.21
N VAL A 113 -0.05 17.72 -52.91
CA VAL A 113 -0.96 17.04 -53.86
C VAL A 113 -2.15 16.41 -53.15
N ALA A 114 -1.97 15.84 -51.95
CA ALA A 114 -3.08 15.40 -51.11
C ALA A 114 -3.99 16.57 -50.67
N PHE A 115 -3.39 17.71 -50.31
CA PHE A 115 -4.10 18.91 -49.84
C PHE A 115 -4.88 19.60 -50.96
N SER A 116 -4.21 19.88 -52.09
CA SER A 116 -4.75 20.60 -53.24
C SER A 116 -5.54 19.72 -54.21
N ARG A 117 -5.41 18.39 -54.10
CA ARG A 117 -6.02 17.39 -54.99
C ARG A 117 -5.69 17.63 -56.47
N THR A 118 -4.55 18.26 -56.73
CA THR A 118 -4.10 18.64 -58.07
C THR A 118 -2.78 17.92 -58.38
N LEU A 119 -2.66 17.36 -59.58
CA LEU A 119 -1.44 16.69 -60.04
C LEU A 119 -0.31 17.72 -60.24
N LEU A 120 0.92 17.34 -59.89
CA LEU A 120 2.13 18.12 -60.16
C LEU A 120 3.11 17.31 -61.01
N ASN A 121 3.62 17.91 -62.09
CA ASN A 121 4.73 17.39 -62.89
C ASN A 121 5.88 18.38 -62.83
N LEU A 122 6.92 18.05 -62.07
CA LEU A 122 8.02 18.95 -61.74
C LEU A 122 9.28 18.53 -62.52
N PRO A 123 9.86 19.44 -63.33
CA PRO A 123 11.07 19.15 -64.10
C PRO A 123 12.33 19.12 -63.23
N ASP A 124 12.38 19.93 -62.16
CA ASP A 124 13.41 19.87 -61.12
C ASP A 124 12.82 20.20 -59.76
N VAL A 125 12.86 19.26 -58.82
CA VAL A 125 12.37 19.46 -57.44
C VAL A 125 13.31 20.28 -56.56
N TYR A 126 14.52 20.61 -57.02
CA TYR A 126 15.43 21.51 -56.28
C TYR A 126 15.28 22.99 -56.66
N ASP A 127 14.50 23.29 -57.71
CA ASP A 127 14.15 24.65 -58.08
C ASP A 127 13.16 25.24 -57.07
N GLU A 128 13.70 25.94 -56.06
CA GLU A 128 12.89 26.54 -55.00
C GLU A 128 12.02 27.71 -55.50
N GLU A 129 12.40 28.39 -56.58
CA GLU A 129 11.61 29.48 -57.14
C GLU A 129 10.37 28.91 -57.84
N ALA A 130 10.53 27.86 -58.64
CA ALA A 130 9.42 27.15 -59.27
C ALA A 130 8.45 26.55 -58.24
N LEU A 131 8.96 25.97 -57.14
CA LEU A 131 8.10 25.44 -56.06
C LEU A 131 7.33 26.53 -55.32
N LYS A 132 7.97 27.68 -55.04
CA LYS A 132 7.32 28.82 -54.37
C LYS A 132 6.25 29.48 -55.24
N GLN A 133 6.39 29.44 -56.57
CA GLN A 133 5.36 29.88 -57.51
C GLN A 133 4.10 29.00 -57.46
N ILE A 134 4.24 27.71 -57.16
CA ILE A 134 3.10 26.80 -56.96
C ILE A 134 2.43 27.07 -55.62
N HIS A 135 3.20 27.12 -54.52
CA HIS A 135 2.67 27.52 -53.22
C HIS A 135 3.80 28.04 -52.30
N PRO A 136 3.61 29.15 -51.54
CA PRO A 136 4.69 29.80 -50.76
C PRO A 136 5.38 28.90 -49.72
N SER A 137 4.65 27.93 -49.17
CA SER A 137 5.16 26.98 -48.16
C SER A 137 5.64 25.65 -48.75
N LEU A 138 5.58 25.48 -50.09
CA LEU A 138 5.97 24.24 -50.75
C LEU A 138 7.48 24.11 -50.80
N ASN A 139 7.98 22.98 -50.30
CA ASN A 139 9.40 22.70 -50.31
C ASN A 139 9.67 21.22 -50.56
N PHE A 140 10.80 20.93 -51.20
CA PHE A 140 11.28 19.57 -51.39
C PHE A 140 12.14 19.15 -50.19
N LEU A 141 11.88 17.96 -49.65
CA LEU A 141 12.58 17.45 -48.47
C LEU A 141 13.98 16.91 -48.83
N LYS A 142 14.92 17.83 -49.06
CA LYS A 142 16.33 17.55 -49.47
C LYS A 142 17.07 16.58 -48.52
N MET A 143 16.64 16.48 -47.26
CA MET A 143 17.24 15.56 -46.28
C MET A 143 17.03 14.08 -46.65
N VAL A 144 15.96 13.75 -47.37
CA VAL A 144 15.66 12.37 -47.81
C VAL A 144 16.66 11.90 -48.87
N ASP A 145 17.00 12.77 -49.82
CA ASP A 145 18.05 12.54 -50.82
C ASP A 145 19.42 12.41 -50.16
N LYS A 146 19.77 13.34 -49.26
CA LYS A 146 21.07 13.32 -48.54
C LYS A 146 21.28 12.04 -47.74
N ARG A 147 20.22 11.50 -47.12
CA ARG A 147 20.28 10.26 -46.32
C ARG A 147 20.32 9.00 -47.19
N SER A 148 19.65 9.01 -48.34
CA SER A 148 19.60 7.85 -49.24
C SER A 148 20.74 7.79 -50.25
N GLY A 149 21.51 8.87 -50.40
CA GLY A 149 22.54 8.99 -51.45
C GLY A 149 21.96 9.06 -52.87
N TYR A 150 20.64 9.17 -53.00
CA TYR A 150 19.90 9.18 -54.26
C TYR A 150 19.47 10.60 -54.59
N ARG A 151 19.68 11.03 -55.84
CA ARG A 151 19.33 12.37 -56.31
C ARG A 151 17.98 12.37 -57.01
N THR A 152 17.01 13.04 -56.40
CA THR A 152 15.70 13.31 -57.01
C THR A 152 15.81 14.55 -57.90
N LYS A 153 15.40 14.42 -59.17
CA LYS A 153 15.40 15.48 -60.19
C LYS A 153 13.95 15.75 -60.63
N GLN A 154 13.39 14.92 -61.49
CA GLN A 154 12.01 15.05 -61.97
C GLN A 154 11.04 14.32 -61.02
N MET A 155 9.83 14.87 -60.81
CA MET A 155 8.82 14.23 -59.99
C MET A 155 7.40 14.45 -60.53
N LEU A 156 6.68 13.36 -60.78
CA LEU A 156 5.28 13.35 -61.18
C LEU A 156 4.44 12.81 -60.02
N VAL A 157 3.54 13.64 -59.47
CA VAL A 157 2.76 13.31 -58.27
C VAL A 157 1.28 13.53 -58.51
N ALA A 158 0.49 12.49 -58.33
CA ALA A 158 -0.94 12.48 -58.63
C ALA A 158 -1.78 12.01 -57.42
N PRO A 159 -2.95 12.62 -57.16
CA PRO A 159 -3.86 12.18 -56.12
C PRO A 159 -4.69 10.98 -56.60
N ILE A 160 -4.89 10.00 -55.72
CA ILE A 160 -5.74 8.84 -55.97
C ILE A 160 -7.13 9.17 -55.41
N MET A 161 -8.03 9.53 -56.32
CA MET A 161 -9.35 10.06 -56.00
C MET A 161 -10.47 9.16 -56.53
N GLU A 162 -11.54 9.02 -55.75
CA GLU A 162 -12.83 8.52 -56.24
C GLU A 162 -13.90 9.56 -55.90
N GLY A 163 -14.43 10.25 -56.92
CA GLY A 163 -15.30 11.41 -56.71
C GLY A 163 -14.60 12.49 -55.86
N SER A 164 -15.14 12.80 -54.68
CA SER A 164 -14.58 13.77 -53.74
C SER A 164 -13.66 13.16 -52.68
N THR A 165 -13.48 11.84 -52.66
CA THR A 165 -12.74 11.11 -51.61
C THR A 165 -11.30 10.87 -52.03
N LEU A 166 -10.35 11.26 -51.19
CA LEU A 166 -8.92 10.99 -51.37
C LEU A 166 -8.58 9.66 -50.70
N HIS A 167 -8.04 8.72 -51.48
CA HIS A 167 -7.60 7.42 -50.99
C HIS A 167 -6.07 7.34 -50.81
N GLY A 168 -5.32 8.17 -51.54
CA GLY A 168 -3.86 8.14 -51.48
C GLY A 168 -3.20 9.14 -52.44
N VAL A 169 -1.88 9.05 -52.55
CA VAL A 169 -1.08 9.83 -53.50
C VAL A 169 -0.06 8.91 -54.15
N LEU A 170 0.03 8.93 -55.48
CA LEU A 170 1.07 8.24 -56.25
C LEU A 170 2.16 9.25 -56.61
N GLN A 171 3.39 8.99 -56.18
CA GLN A 171 4.57 9.79 -56.49
C GLN A 171 5.53 8.96 -57.34
N VAL A 172 5.87 9.46 -58.53
CA VAL A 172 6.80 8.86 -59.50
C VAL A 172 8.03 9.74 -59.61
N ILE A 173 9.22 9.14 -59.55
CA ILE A 173 10.48 9.84 -59.33
C ILE A 173 11.48 9.46 -60.42
N ASN A 174 12.08 10.50 -61.01
CA ASN A 174 13.10 10.49 -62.07
C ASN A 174 12.70 9.67 -63.29
N ASN A 175 12.60 10.35 -64.43
CA ASN A 175 12.51 9.68 -65.70
C ASN A 175 13.92 9.19 -66.09
N LYS A 176 14.05 7.93 -66.51
CA LYS A 176 15.34 7.34 -66.92
C LYS A 176 15.95 8.01 -68.15
N SER A 177 15.16 8.75 -68.91
CA SER A 177 15.64 9.57 -70.02
C SER A 177 16.13 10.96 -69.59
N ASP A 178 16.09 11.28 -68.29
CA ASP A 178 16.48 12.57 -67.69
C ASP A 178 15.70 13.79 -68.22
N GLU A 179 14.51 13.56 -68.79
CA GLU A 179 13.56 14.57 -69.26
C GLU A 179 12.30 14.58 -68.36
N PRO A 180 11.54 15.69 -68.27
CA PRO A 180 10.25 15.70 -67.58
C PRO A 180 9.29 14.63 -68.13
N PHE A 181 8.33 14.17 -67.32
CA PHE A 181 7.33 13.19 -67.77
C PHE A 181 6.43 13.81 -68.84
N GLY A 182 6.22 13.11 -69.96
CA GLY A 182 5.42 13.60 -71.09
C GLY A 182 3.93 13.40 -70.88
N GLU A 183 3.11 13.87 -71.83
CA GLU A 183 1.64 13.77 -71.76
C GLU A 183 1.16 12.32 -71.64
N LEU A 184 1.79 11.39 -72.36
CA LEU A 184 1.49 9.95 -72.27
C LEU A 184 1.71 9.37 -70.88
N GLU A 185 2.81 9.74 -70.20
CA GLU A 185 3.06 9.29 -68.83
C GLU A 185 2.10 9.93 -67.82
N ILE A 186 1.70 11.20 -68.03
CA ILE A 186 0.71 11.88 -67.19
C ILE A 186 -0.65 11.18 -67.31
N ASP A 187 -1.11 10.91 -68.54
CA ASP A 187 -2.37 10.23 -68.79
C ASP A 187 -2.36 8.80 -68.23
N GLY A 188 -1.25 8.09 -68.40
CA GLY A 188 -1.05 6.77 -67.80
C GLY A 188 -1.13 6.79 -66.28
N VAL A 189 -0.52 7.77 -65.62
CA VAL A 189 -0.60 7.94 -64.16
C VAL A 189 -2.03 8.24 -63.69
N LEU A 190 -2.76 9.08 -64.41
CA LEU A 190 -4.15 9.40 -64.08
C LEU A 190 -5.06 8.17 -64.22
N GLU A 191 -4.88 7.36 -65.26
CA GLU A 191 -5.62 6.11 -65.44
C GLU A 191 -5.27 5.09 -64.34
N LEU A 192 -4.00 4.92 -64.02
CA LEU A 192 -3.55 4.08 -62.90
C LEU A 192 -4.16 4.54 -61.57
N CYS A 193 -4.23 5.86 -61.31
CA CYS A 193 -4.83 6.38 -60.09
C CYS A 193 -6.32 6.04 -59.98
N LYS A 194 -7.08 6.06 -61.09
CA LYS A 194 -8.49 5.64 -61.10
C LYS A 194 -8.64 4.14 -60.81
N THR A 195 -7.78 3.32 -61.41
CA THR A 195 -7.74 1.87 -61.17
C THR A 195 -7.41 1.57 -59.70
N LEU A 196 -6.38 2.22 -59.16
CA LEU A 196 -5.96 2.06 -57.76
C LEU A 196 -7.06 2.49 -56.79
N ALA A 197 -7.77 3.59 -57.06
CA ALA A 197 -8.90 4.03 -56.25
C ALA A 197 -10.01 2.96 -56.18
N THR A 198 -10.33 2.34 -57.33
CA THR A 198 -11.34 1.29 -57.44
C THR A 198 -10.92 0.02 -56.70
N ALA A 199 -9.66 -0.41 -56.85
CA ALA A 199 -9.10 -1.58 -56.18
C ALA A 199 -9.05 -1.42 -54.65
N ILE A 200 -8.65 -0.24 -54.16
CA ILE A 200 -8.66 0.10 -52.73
C ILE A 200 -10.09 0.00 -52.17
N ARG A 201 -11.10 0.55 -52.86
CA ARG A 201 -12.49 0.54 -52.41
C ARG A 201 -13.09 -0.87 -52.30
N GLN A 202 -12.96 -1.69 -53.35
CA GLN A 202 -13.56 -3.03 -53.39
C GLN A 202 -13.06 -3.91 -52.24
N ARG A 203 -11.82 -3.68 -51.80
CA ARG A 203 -11.18 -4.45 -50.73
C ARG A 203 -11.45 -3.88 -49.34
N VAL A 204 -11.70 -2.58 -49.22
CA VAL A 204 -12.25 -1.98 -47.98
C VAL A 204 -13.70 -2.41 -47.73
N LYS A 205 -14.48 -2.77 -48.76
CA LYS A 205 -15.86 -3.31 -48.60
C LYS A 205 -15.96 -4.84 -48.55
N GLY A 206 -14.98 -5.58 -49.07
CA GLY A 206 -15.00 -7.06 -49.13
C GLY A 206 -14.21 -7.78 -48.04
N VAL A 207 -13.54 -7.05 -47.15
CA VAL A 207 -12.62 -7.63 -46.17
C VAL A 207 -13.00 -7.12 -44.77
N ALA A 208 -13.94 -7.82 -44.14
CA ALA A 208 -13.94 -7.98 -42.70
C ALA A 208 -12.82 -8.98 -42.32
N VAL A 209 -11.57 -8.59 -42.59
CA VAL A 209 -10.42 -9.06 -41.80
C VAL A 209 -10.32 -8.06 -40.67
N PRO A 210 -10.22 -8.49 -39.41
CA PRO A 210 -10.15 -7.56 -38.30
C PRO A 210 -8.95 -6.64 -38.54
N ALA A 211 -9.20 -5.34 -38.72
CA ALA A 211 -8.19 -4.34 -38.44
C ALA A 211 -7.55 -4.75 -37.11
N LYS A 212 -6.23 -4.97 -37.09
CA LYS A 212 -5.50 -5.25 -35.87
C LYS A 212 -5.87 -4.10 -34.94
N LYS A 213 -6.71 -4.38 -33.92
CA LYS A 213 -7.21 -3.32 -33.03
C LYS A 213 -5.96 -2.62 -32.50
N PRO A 214 -5.82 -1.30 -32.68
CA PRO A 214 -4.66 -0.59 -32.19
C PRO A 214 -4.50 -0.94 -30.71
N THR A 215 -3.29 -1.34 -30.33
CA THR A 215 -2.98 -1.64 -28.94
C THR A 215 -2.35 -0.43 -28.29
N LYS A 216 -2.49 -0.31 -26.96
CA LYS A 216 -1.90 0.77 -26.18
C LYS A 216 -0.35 0.83 -26.21
N TYR A 217 0.30 -0.15 -26.81
CA TYR A 217 1.75 -0.26 -26.95
C TYR A 217 2.25 -0.07 -28.40
N ASP A 218 1.36 0.13 -29.37
CA ASP A 218 1.76 0.27 -30.79
C ASP A 218 2.64 1.50 -31.02
N ALA A 219 2.52 2.53 -30.17
CA ALA A 219 3.39 3.69 -30.24
C ALA A 219 4.85 3.36 -29.90
N LEU A 220 5.13 2.32 -29.09
CA LEU A 220 6.48 1.82 -28.84
C LEU A 220 7.13 1.26 -30.12
N VAL A 221 6.33 0.63 -30.98
CA VAL A 221 6.79 0.14 -32.28
C VAL A 221 7.01 1.31 -33.24
N SER A 222 6.09 2.27 -33.27
CA SER A 222 6.21 3.47 -34.12
C SER A 222 7.39 4.36 -33.74
N ASP A 223 7.75 4.39 -32.45
CA ASP A 223 8.87 5.17 -31.90
C ASP A 223 10.21 4.39 -31.98
N GLY A 224 10.20 3.17 -32.56
CA GLY A 224 11.40 2.36 -32.82
C GLY A 224 12.02 1.69 -31.60
N LEU A 225 11.28 1.61 -30.48
CA LEU A 225 11.72 0.95 -29.26
C LEU A 225 11.51 -0.57 -29.28
N LEU A 226 10.59 -1.03 -30.14
CA LEU A 226 10.25 -2.43 -30.38
C LEU A 226 9.97 -2.66 -31.87
N THR A 227 10.16 -3.89 -32.32
CA THR A 227 9.62 -4.37 -33.59
C THR A 227 8.19 -4.90 -33.40
N ASP A 228 7.41 -4.97 -34.48
CA ASP A 228 6.05 -5.53 -34.43
C ASP A 228 6.06 -7.00 -34.01
N ASP A 229 7.12 -7.74 -34.37
CA ASP A 229 7.28 -9.15 -33.99
C ASP A 229 7.66 -9.30 -32.51
N GLU A 230 8.52 -8.45 -31.96
CA GLU A 230 8.82 -8.43 -30.52
C GLU A 230 7.60 -8.06 -29.68
N LEU A 231 6.78 -7.09 -30.12
CA LEU A 231 5.54 -6.75 -29.43
C LEU A 231 4.53 -7.90 -29.48
N LYS A 232 4.39 -8.58 -30.64
CA LYS A 232 3.55 -9.77 -30.76
C LYS A 232 4.02 -10.89 -29.84
N GLN A 233 5.32 -11.15 -29.79
CA GLN A 233 5.91 -12.16 -28.94
C GLN A 233 5.68 -11.83 -27.47
N CYS A 234 5.94 -10.59 -27.06
CA CYS A 234 5.70 -10.11 -25.70
C CYS A 234 4.23 -10.27 -25.27
N VAL A 235 3.27 -9.98 -26.15
CA VAL A 235 1.84 -10.19 -25.87
C VAL A 235 1.47 -11.68 -25.77
N GLN A 236 2.12 -12.55 -26.55
CA GLN A 236 1.92 -14.00 -26.46
C GLN A 236 2.50 -14.57 -25.17
N ASP A 237 3.74 -14.18 -24.82
CA ASP A 237 4.42 -14.59 -23.61
C ASP A 237 3.65 -14.13 -22.35
N ALA A 238 3.14 -12.90 -22.35
CA ALA A 238 2.32 -12.37 -21.25
C ALA A 238 1.08 -13.22 -21.00
N ARG A 239 0.43 -13.70 -22.08
CA ARG A 239 -0.73 -14.59 -21.99
C ARG A 239 -0.36 -16.01 -21.54
N ALA A 240 0.80 -16.52 -21.95
CA ALA A 240 1.27 -17.85 -21.59
C ALA A 240 1.71 -17.92 -20.11
N GLU A 241 2.37 -16.87 -19.62
CA GLU A 241 2.91 -16.79 -18.25
C GLU A 241 1.91 -16.22 -17.23
N GLY A 242 0.80 -15.62 -17.68
CA GLY A 242 -0.18 -14.96 -16.81
C GLY A 242 0.29 -13.61 -16.25
N ASN A 243 1.32 -13.01 -16.86
CA ASN A 243 1.89 -11.72 -16.48
C ASN A 243 1.27 -10.56 -17.28
N SER A 244 1.41 -9.32 -16.80
CA SER A 244 0.99 -8.15 -17.59
C SER A 244 1.98 -7.89 -18.74
N VAL A 245 1.48 -7.37 -19.86
CA VAL A 245 2.34 -7.01 -21.00
C VAL A 245 3.36 -5.94 -20.58
N GLU A 246 2.97 -4.99 -19.73
CA GLU A 246 3.90 -3.98 -19.18
C GLU A 246 5.07 -4.60 -18.42
N HIS A 247 4.80 -5.62 -17.60
CA HIS A 247 5.84 -6.33 -16.84
C HIS A 247 6.88 -6.98 -17.76
N LEU A 248 6.43 -7.65 -18.84
CA LEU A 248 7.35 -8.29 -19.79
C LEU A 248 8.09 -7.30 -20.68
N LEU A 249 7.48 -6.16 -21.04
CA LEU A 249 8.15 -5.07 -21.75
C LEU A 249 9.33 -4.51 -20.92
N MET A 250 9.15 -4.41 -19.60
CA MET A 250 10.21 -3.98 -18.68
C MET A 250 11.27 -5.07 -18.47
N ALA A 251 10.85 -6.31 -18.20
CA ALA A 251 11.75 -7.41 -17.84
C ALA A 251 12.60 -7.90 -19.03
N ASN A 252 11.97 -8.17 -20.17
CA ASN A 252 12.63 -8.82 -21.31
C ASN A 252 13.22 -7.82 -22.29
N TYR A 253 12.58 -6.66 -22.44
CA TYR A 253 12.95 -5.64 -23.44
C TYR A 253 13.55 -4.35 -22.82
N LYS A 254 13.69 -4.29 -21.49
CA LYS A 254 14.31 -3.18 -20.73
C LYS A 254 13.68 -1.80 -21.01
N ILE A 255 12.40 -1.77 -21.37
CA ILE A 255 11.67 -0.53 -21.63
C ILE A 255 11.28 0.09 -20.29
N ARG A 256 11.63 1.36 -20.07
CA ARG A 256 11.33 2.07 -18.81
C ARG A 256 9.90 2.61 -18.80
N PRO A 257 9.26 2.78 -17.63
CA PRO A 257 7.91 3.37 -17.52
C PRO A 257 7.76 4.69 -18.27
N LEU A 258 8.78 5.55 -18.19
CA LEU A 258 8.84 6.85 -18.88
C LEU A 258 8.79 6.74 -20.43
N GLN A 259 9.09 5.56 -20.98
CA GLN A 259 8.98 5.27 -22.42
C GLN A 259 7.60 4.67 -22.77
N ILE A 260 6.96 3.98 -21.82
CA ILE A 260 5.62 3.40 -21.97
C ILE A 260 4.54 4.48 -21.84
N GLY A 261 4.70 5.42 -20.90
CA GLY A 261 3.76 6.51 -20.64
C GLY A 261 3.32 7.30 -21.89
N PRO A 262 4.26 7.78 -22.73
CA PRO A 262 3.93 8.46 -23.99
C PRO A 262 3.12 7.59 -24.96
N SER A 263 3.36 6.28 -25.01
CA SER A 263 2.57 5.34 -25.82
C SER A 263 1.12 5.27 -25.34
N LEU A 264 0.93 5.16 -24.02
CA LEU A 264 -0.40 5.16 -23.40
C LEU A 264 -1.12 6.50 -23.62
N SER A 265 -0.41 7.62 -23.50
CA SER A 265 -0.97 8.96 -23.74
C SER A 265 -1.47 9.14 -25.17
N LYS A 266 -0.68 8.70 -26.17
CA LYS A 266 -1.09 8.72 -27.59
C LYS A 266 -2.32 7.85 -27.84
N PHE A 267 -2.39 6.67 -27.21
CA PHE A 267 -3.50 5.72 -27.38
C PHE A 267 -4.82 6.24 -26.79
N PHE A 268 -4.81 6.69 -25.53
CA PHE A 268 -6.02 7.12 -24.83
C PHE A 268 -6.39 8.60 -25.06
N GLY A 269 -5.54 9.37 -25.74
CA GLY A 269 -5.78 10.80 -26.00
C GLY A 269 -5.84 11.67 -24.75
N VAL A 270 -5.19 11.25 -23.66
CA VAL A 270 -5.07 12.01 -22.40
C VAL A 270 -3.61 12.18 -22.01
N PRO A 271 -3.22 13.25 -21.29
CA PRO A 271 -1.83 13.42 -20.90
C PRO A 271 -1.35 12.32 -19.95
N TYR A 272 -0.07 12.00 -20.05
CA TYR A 272 0.61 11.05 -19.16
C TYR A 272 1.01 11.73 -17.85
N GLU A 273 0.75 11.05 -16.74
CA GLU A 273 1.13 11.49 -15.39
C GLU A 273 2.13 10.49 -14.79
N PRO A 274 3.42 10.87 -14.65
CA PRO A 274 4.43 9.99 -14.09
C PRO A 274 4.33 9.88 -12.57
N PHE A 275 5.10 8.96 -11.98
CA PHE A 275 5.30 8.92 -10.54
C PHE A 275 5.99 10.20 -10.03
N ASN A 276 5.59 10.68 -8.84
CA ASN A 276 6.17 11.87 -8.21
C ASN A 276 6.30 11.66 -6.68
N ALA A 277 7.55 11.52 -6.21
CA ALA A 277 7.89 11.31 -4.82
C ALA A 277 7.51 12.48 -3.87
N GLY A 278 7.19 13.66 -4.40
CA GLY A 278 6.73 14.81 -3.63
C GLY A 278 5.23 14.82 -3.31
N ARG A 279 4.43 13.89 -3.85
CA ARG A 279 2.99 13.81 -3.58
C ARG A 279 2.70 13.46 -2.11
N ILE A 280 1.77 14.17 -1.51
CA ILE A 280 1.36 13.97 -0.11
C ILE A 280 -0.11 13.56 -0.07
N ARG A 281 -0.46 12.62 0.80
CA ARG A 281 -1.84 12.21 1.03
C ARG A 281 -2.69 13.39 1.54
N SER A 282 -3.64 13.82 0.72
CA SER A 282 -4.73 14.71 1.15
C SER A 282 -5.89 13.93 1.78
N GLU A 283 -6.28 14.31 3.00
CA GLU A 283 -7.43 13.69 3.70
C GLU A 283 -8.75 13.97 2.99
N MET A 284 -8.88 15.13 2.33
CA MET A 284 -10.09 15.51 1.61
C MET A 284 -10.33 14.67 0.35
N LEU A 285 -9.27 14.27 -0.34
CA LEU A 285 -9.36 13.48 -1.57
C LEU A 285 -9.28 11.97 -1.31
N HIS A 286 -8.42 11.54 -0.37
CA HIS A 286 -8.13 10.12 -0.15
C HIS A 286 -8.82 9.53 1.09
N GLY A 287 -9.26 10.35 2.04
CA GLY A 287 -9.94 9.90 3.27
C GLY A 287 -11.13 8.97 3.04
N PRO A 288 -12.06 9.26 2.10
CA PRO A 288 -13.23 8.39 1.86
C PRO A 288 -12.92 7.13 1.05
N LEU A 289 -11.73 7.00 0.48
CA LEU A 289 -11.36 5.91 -0.42
C LEU A 289 -10.53 4.84 0.30
N LYS A 290 -10.91 3.57 0.16
CA LYS A 290 -10.09 2.43 0.63
C LYS A 290 -9.06 2.06 -0.44
N ARG A 291 -7.88 1.58 -0.01
CA ARG A 291 -6.79 1.18 -0.91
C ARG A 291 -7.24 0.07 -1.86
N GLU A 292 -7.90 -0.97 -1.35
CA GLU A 292 -8.33 -2.13 -2.13
C GLU A 292 -9.31 -1.72 -3.22
N PHE A 293 -10.20 -0.77 -2.92
CA PHE A 293 -11.15 -0.21 -3.88
C PHE A 293 -10.45 0.56 -5.00
N ILE A 294 -9.46 1.40 -4.66
CA ILE A 294 -8.69 2.14 -5.67
C ILE A 294 -7.89 1.19 -6.57
N GLU A 295 -7.28 0.16 -5.98
CA GLU A 295 -6.49 -0.84 -6.69
C GLU A 295 -7.36 -1.68 -7.65
N GLU A 296 -8.54 -2.09 -7.21
CA GLU A 296 -9.54 -2.80 -8.04
C GLU A 296 -10.09 -1.92 -9.16
N GLN A 297 -10.37 -0.64 -8.87
CA GLN A 297 -10.96 0.28 -9.85
C GLN A 297 -9.93 0.94 -10.78
N GLY A 298 -8.65 0.91 -10.43
CA GLY A 298 -7.53 1.39 -11.26
C GLY A 298 -7.46 2.91 -11.47
N TRP A 299 -7.93 3.71 -10.51
CA TRP A 299 -7.84 5.18 -10.56
C TRP A 299 -7.71 5.83 -9.17
N ILE A 300 -7.03 6.96 -9.10
CA ILE A 300 -6.81 7.73 -7.87
C ILE A 300 -6.89 9.25 -8.13
N PRO A 301 -7.57 10.04 -7.27
CA PRO A 301 -7.53 11.51 -7.36
C PRO A 301 -6.18 12.02 -6.87
N LEU A 302 -5.57 13.00 -7.55
CA LEU A 302 -4.28 13.56 -7.14
C LEU A 302 -4.44 14.92 -6.47
N GLU A 303 -4.95 15.90 -7.22
CA GLU A 303 -5.06 17.29 -6.78
C GLU A 303 -6.15 18.04 -7.57
N GLU A 304 -6.57 19.18 -7.04
CA GLU A 304 -7.46 20.10 -7.76
C GLU A 304 -6.62 21.09 -8.58
N SER A 305 -6.86 21.10 -9.89
CA SER A 305 -6.24 22.03 -10.84
C SER A 305 -7.29 22.99 -11.42
N PRO A 306 -6.88 24.08 -12.12
CA PRO A 306 -7.81 24.91 -12.87
C PRO A 306 -8.62 24.14 -13.94
N GLU A 307 -8.13 22.98 -14.38
CA GLU A 307 -8.80 22.10 -15.35
C GLU A 307 -9.83 21.17 -14.68
N GLY A 308 -9.85 21.09 -13.34
CA GLY A 308 -10.70 20.22 -12.54
C GLY A 308 -9.91 19.30 -11.60
N LEU A 309 -10.59 18.35 -10.97
CA LEU A 309 -9.94 17.32 -10.15
C LEU A 309 -9.13 16.38 -11.05
N VAL A 310 -7.82 16.34 -10.85
CA VAL A 310 -6.90 15.50 -11.63
C VAL A 310 -7.04 14.04 -11.17
N ILE A 311 -7.34 13.15 -12.10
CA ILE A 311 -7.53 11.72 -11.86
C ILE A 311 -6.44 10.94 -12.61
N MET A 312 -5.54 10.31 -11.86
CA MET A 312 -4.55 9.39 -12.40
C MET A 312 -5.19 8.00 -12.54
N CYS A 313 -5.09 7.38 -13.71
CA CYS A 313 -5.75 6.10 -13.98
C CYS A 313 -4.96 5.23 -14.97
N MET A 314 -5.12 3.91 -14.84
CA MET A 314 -4.48 2.93 -15.73
C MET A 314 -5.24 2.77 -17.05
N ASP A 315 -6.56 2.98 -17.02
CA ASP A 315 -7.44 2.98 -18.18
C ASP A 315 -8.49 4.11 -18.07
N PRO A 316 -8.24 5.27 -18.70
CA PRO A 316 -9.15 6.42 -18.66
C PRO A 316 -10.54 6.14 -19.24
N GLU A 317 -10.66 5.26 -20.23
CA GLU A 317 -11.95 4.95 -20.87
C GLU A 317 -12.84 4.11 -19.95
N ALA A 318 -12.25 3.08 -19.33
CA ALA A 318 -12.95 2.25 -18.35
C ALA A 318 -13.46 3.07 -17.15
N VAL A 319 -12.62 3.98 -16.64
CA VAL A 319 -12.95 4.84 -15.49
C VAL A 319 -14.04 5.87 -15.85
N ARG A 320 -14.01 6.43 -17.07
CA ARG A 320 -15.10 7.30 -17.55
C ARG A 320 -16.41 6.53 -17.76
N GLY A 321 -16.33 5.32 -18.30
CA GLY A 321 -17.48 4.46 -18.58
C GLY A 321 -18.20 3.99 -17.31
N SER A 322 -17.45 3.69 -16.24
CA SER A 322 -18.01 3.23 -14.96
C SER A 322 -18.79 4.30 -14.21
N ARG A 323 -18.54 5.59 -14.51
CA ARG A 323 -19.11 6.76 -13.80
C ARG A 323 -18.89 6.73 -12.28
N VAL A 324 -17.88 6.00 -11.80
CA VAL A 324 -17.59 5.88 -10.36
C VAL A 324 -17.01 7.18 -9.80
N VAL A 325 -16.12 7.86 -10.54
CA VAL A 325 -15.47 9.10 -10.06
C VAL A 325 -16.48 10.22 -9.72
N PRO A 326 -17.47 10.55 -10.58
CA PRO A 326 -18.48 11.55 -10.23
C PRO A 326 -19.39 11.15 -9.07
N GLN A 327 -19.58 9.85 -8.81
CA GLN A 327 -20.38 9.37 -7.67
C GLN A 327 -19.63 9.53 -6.35
N VAL A 328 -18.31 9.28 -6.34
CA VAL A 328 -17.44 9.47 -5.17
C VAL A 328 -17.26 10.96 -4.87
N PHE A 329 -17.14 11.81 -5.90
CA PHE A 329 -16.90 13.24 -5.77
C PHE A 329 -18.05 14.10 -6.35
N PRO A 330 -19.27 14.05 -5.78
CA PRO A 330 -20.44 14.72 -6.34
C PRO A 330 -20.38 16.25 -6.27
N ARG A 331 -19.45 16.80 -5.46
CA ARG A 331 -19.24 18.25 -5.32
C ARG A 331 -18.31 18.83 -6.39
N MET A 332 -17.65 18.00 -7.19
CA MET A 332 -16.73 18.42 -8.25
C MET A 332 -17.45 18.46 -9.60
N ALA A 333 -17.30 19.58 -10.32
CA ALA A 333 -17.97 19.80 -11.60
C ALA A 333 -17.13 19.37 -12.83
N LYS A 334 -15.80 19.25 -12.68
CA LYS A 334 -14.87 18.91 -13.77
C LYS A 334 -13.83 17.90 -13.30
N PHE A 335 -13.49 16.95 -14.17
CA PHE A 335 -12.51 15.90 -13.92
C PHE A 335 -11.50 15.86 -15.07
N ALA A 336 -10.22 15.97 -14.74
CA ALA A 336 -9.10 15.92 -15.68
C ALA A 336 -8.42 14.55 -15.59
N TYR A 337 -8.76 13.65 -16.50
CA TYR A 337 -8.17 12.30 -16.52
C TYR A 337 -6.77 12.33 -17.12
N ARG A 338 -5.85 11.61 -16.48
CA ARG A 338 -4.46 11.41 -16.88
C ARG A 338 -4.12 9.92 -16.83
N VAL A 339 -3.40 9.44 -17.84
CA VAL A 339 -3.00 8.02 -17.90
C VAL A 339 -1.65 7.80 -17.22
N THR A 340 -1.45 6.65 -16.60
CA THR A 340 -0.18 6.23 -16.02
C THR A 340 0.10 4.76 -16.35
N THR A 341 1.35 4.35 -16.14
CA THR A 341 1.74 2.93 -16.16
C THR A 341 1.25 2.19 -14.90
N GLN A 342 1.12 0.87 -14.96
CA GLN A 342 0.76 0.01 -13.82
C GLN A 342 1.78 0.18 -12.68
N THR A 343 3.06 0.23 -13.04
CA THR A 343 4.17 0.36 -12.08
C THR A 343 4.07 1.68 -11.31
N GLU A 344 3.96 2.80 -12.02
CA GLU A 344 3.88 4.12 -11.39
C GLU A 344 2.57 4.35 -10.64
N PHE A 345 1.49 3.69 -11.05
CA PHE A 345 0.24 3.67 -10.30
C PHE A 345 0.41 2.96 -8.95
N GLN A 346 1.08 1.80 -8.94
CA GLN A 346 1.38 1.06 -7.71
C GLN A 346 2.33 1.82 -6.79
N GLU A 347 3.35 2.48 -7.34
CA GLU A 347 4.26 3.35 -6.58
C GLU A 347 3.50 4.53 -5.96
N THR A 348 2.61 5.17 -6.73
CA THR A 348 1.76 6.27 -6.25
C THR A 348 0.81 5.78 -5.14
N LEU A 349 0.25 4.57 -5.27
CA LEU A 349 -0.56 3.97 -4.21
C LEU A 349 0.24 3.62 -2.96
N ALA A 350 1.44 3.06 -3.11
CA ALA A 350 2.33 2.77 -2.00
C ALA A 350 2.72 4.05 -1.24
N GLN A 351 2.97 5.15 -1.95
CA GLN A 351 3.27 6.45 -1.36
C GLN A 351 2.06 7.05 -0.63
N LEU A 352 0.86 7.01 -1.22
CA LEU A 352 -0.32 7.70 -0.66
C LEU A 352 -1.06 6.88 0.41
N PHE A 353 -1.06 5.54 0.30
CA PHE A 353 -1.78 4.65 1.22
C PHE A 353 -0.86 3.79 2.11
N GLY A 354 0.47 3.88 1.92
CA GLY A 354 1.44 2.96 2.53
C GLY A 354 1.48 1.64 1.75
N GLY A 355 2.66 1.07 1.52
CA GLY A 355 2.81 -0.19 0.77
C GLY A 355 1.90 -1.32 1.28
N ALA A 356 1.36 -2.13 0.34
CA ALA A 356 0.86 -3.46 0.69
C ALA A 356 1.99 -4.16 1.44
N ALA A 357 1.69 -4.79 2.58
CA ALA A 357 2.66 -5.37 3.50
C ALA A 357 3.89 -5.91 2.76
N ASP A 358 5.01 -5.18 2.86
CA ASP A 358 6.29 -5.57 2.27
C ASP A 358 6.57 -7.04 2.62
N THR A 359 6.59 -7.88 1.59
CA THR A 359 6.99 -9.29 1.68
C THR A 359 8.50 -9.45 1.78
N SER A 360 9.28 -8.36 1.74
CA SER A 360 10.70 -8.38 2.05
C SER A 360 10.91 -8.83 3.49
N THR A 361 11.78 -9.82 3.67
CA THR A 361 12.16 -10.29 4.99
C THR A 361 13.04 -9.23 5.67
N ILE A 362 13.04 -9.18 7.01
CA ILE A 362 13.88 -8.26 7.76
C ILE A 362 15.36 -8.45 7.39
N ASP A 363 15.76 -9.69 7.14
CA ASP A 363 17.13 -10.04 6.71
C ASP A 363 17.47 -9.47 5.34
N GLN A 364 16.51 -9.39 4.41
CA GLN A 364 16.70 -8.74 3.12
C GLN A 364 16.83 -7.23 3.27
N LEU A 365 15.94 -6.59 4.06
CA LEU A 365 16.05 -5.15 4.34
C LEU A 365 17.39 -4.80 4.99
N LEU A 366 17.89 -5.63 5.91
CA LEU A 366 19.20 -5.44 6.52
C LEU A 366 20.36 -5.66 5.55
N ALA A 367 20.24 -6.61 4.61
CA ALA A 367 21.25 -6.85 3.57
C ALA A 367 21.29 -5.71 2.53
N ASP A 368 20.13 -5.20 2.13
CA ASP A 368 20.01 -4.06 1.20
C ASP A 368 20.54 -2.78 1.85
N MET A 369 20.47 -2.67 3.18
CA MET A 369 21.10 -1.63 3.98
C MET A 369 22.64 -1.77 4.07
N ASP A 370 23.21 -2.97 3.94
CA ASP A 370 24.66 -3.25 4.10
C ASP A 370 25.42 -3.26 2.75
N GLY A 371 24.72 -3.03 1.63
CA GLY A 371 25.21 -3.24 0.25
C GLY A 371 26.21 -2.22 -0.32
N GLY A 372 26.77 -1.29 0.48
CA GLY A 372 27.71 -0.27 0.01
C GLY A 372 29.11 -0.41 0.63
N PRO A 373 30.21 -0.45 -0.15
CA PRO A 373 31.55 -0.26 0.40
C PRO A 373 31.66 1.17 0.94
N ILE A 374 32.08 1.30 2.20
CA ILE A 374 32.46 2.59 2.77
C ILE A 374 33.81 2.97 2.16
N ASP A 375 33.79 3.76 1.09
CA ASP A 375 34.97 4.49 0.61
C ASP A 375 34.90 5.93 1.14
N ASP A 376 35.94 6.34 1.85
CA ASP A 376 36.12 7.69 2.39
C ASP A 376 36.32 8.66 1.20
N GLY A 377 35.23 9.17 0.60
CA GLY A 377 35.34 9.89 -0.66
C GLY A 377 34.12 10.67 -1.12
N ASN A 378 33.59 11.58 -0.29
CA ASN A 378 32.95 12.85 -0.69
C ASN A 378 32.04 12.86 -1.97
N ASP A 379 30.96 12.08 -1.99
CA ASP A 379 29.80 12.33 -2.87
C ASP A 379 28.46 11.90 -2.22
N ASP A 380 27.96 12.72 -1.29
CA ASP A 380 27.08 12.30 -0.18
C ASP A 380 25.56 12.53 -0.38
N SER A 381 25.07 12.72 -1.61
CA SER A 381 23.66 13.18 -1.81
C SER A 381 22.68 12.15 -2.37
N LEU A 382 23.13 11.16 -3.16
CA LEU A 382 22.24 10.17 -3.80
C LEU A 382 22.20 8.83 -3.05
N GLU A 383 23.32 8.39 -2.45
CA GLU A 383 23.36 7.16 -1.64
C GLU A 383 22.65 7.32 -0.28
N SER A 384 22.69 8.53 0.30
CA SER A 384 21.98 8.84 1.55
C SER A 384 20.45 8.68 1.41
N ALA A 385 19.88 9.04 0.26
CA ALA A 385 18.43 8.98 0.07
C ALA A 385 17.89 7.54 -0.07
N ALA A 386 18.67 6.64 -0.68
CA ALA A 386 18.32 5.23 -0.81
C ALA A 386 18.42 4.52 0.54
N ALA A 387 19.50 4.74 1.29
CA ALA A 387 19.69 4.22 2.63
C ALA A 387 18.62 4.75 3.62
N ASP A 388 18.23 6.03 3.49
CA ASP A 388 17.15 6.60 4.28
C ASP A 388 15.79 5.96 3.97
N ASN A 389 15.51 5.63 2.71
CA ASN A 389 14.25 4.95 2.34
C ASN A 389 14.18 3.52 2.90
N GLU A 390 15.26 2.75 2.80
CA GLU A 390 15.30 1.39 3.36
C GLU A 390 15.23 1.40 4.90
N LEU A 391 15.87 2.37 5.56
CA LEU A 391 15.72 2.57 7.00
C LEU A 391 14.27 2.88 7.40
N VAL A 392 13.57 3.70 6.61
CA VAL A 392 12.14 4.01 6.85
C VAL A 392 11.29 2.74 6.77
N LYS A 393 11.49 1.91 5.73
CA LYS A 393 10.82 0.62 5.60
C LYS A 393 11.13 -0.30 6.77
N PHE A 394 12.41 -0.39 7.17
CA PHE A 394 12.85 -1.18 8.31
C PHE A 394 12.16 -0.76 9.62
N VAL A 395 12.16 0.53 9.96
CA VAL A 395 11.50 1.03 11.19
C VAL A 395 10.00 0.74 11.17
N ASN A 396 9.35 0.97 10.03
CA ASN A 396 7.92 0.66 9.87
C ASN A 396 7.64 -0.85 10.02
N LYS A 397 8.48 -1.70 9.43
CA LYS A 397 8.39 -3.15 9.51
C LYS A 397 8.55 -3.65 10.95
N VAL A 398 9.52 -3.12 11.70
CA VAL A 398 9.71 -3.43 13.14
C VAL A 398 8.41 -3.16 13.92
N ILE A 399 7.76 -2.02 13.68
CA ILE A 399 6.51 -1.65 14.37
C ILE A 399 5.34 -2.57 13.95
N ILE A 400 5.23 -2.88 12.66
CA ILE A 400 4.18 -3.78 12.14
C ILE A 400 4.35 -5.19 12.71
N ASP A 401 5.56 -5.72 12.71
CA ASP A 401 5.86 -7.04 13.26
C ASP A 401 5.60 -7.08 14.77
N ALA A 402 5.98 -6.03 15.49
CA ALA A 402 5.68 -5.91 16.91
C ALA A 402 4.16 -5.95 17.18
N TYR A 403 3.37 -5.23 16.39
CA TYR A 403 1.90 -5.28 16.50
C TYR A 403 1.34 -6.67 16.21
N ASN A 404 1.77 -7.31 15.11
CA ASN A 404 1.32 -8.65 14.72
C ASN A 404 1.69 -9.72 15.76
N GLN A 405 2.83 -9.56 16.42
CA GLN A 405 3.28 -10.42 17.51
C GLN A 405 2.67 -10.05 18.89
N LYS A 406 1.79 -9.04 18.96
CA LYS A 406 1.15 -8.55 20.19
C LYS A 406 2.17 -8.13 21.26
N VAL A 407 3.25 -7.49 20.83
CA VAL A 407 4.29 -6.90 21.67
C VAL A 407 3.72 -5.71 22.46
N SER A 408 4.11 -5.56 23.72
CA SER A 408 3.74 -4.39 24.52
C SER A 408 4.71 -3.22 24.36
N ASP A 409 6.02 -3.53 24.33
CA ASP A 409 7.09 -2.54 24.28
C ASP A 409 8.18 -2.99 23.29
N ILE A 410 8.59 -2.09 22.41
CA ILE A 410 9.74 -2.22 21.52
C ILE A 410 10.91 -1.49 22.17
N HIS A 411 12.01 -2.20 22.40
CA HIS A 411 13.24 -1.69 22.98
C HIS A 411 14.30 -1.61 21.90
N ILE A 412 14.84 -0.42 21.66
CA ILE A 412 15.96 -0.16 20.75
C ILE A 412 17.12 0.33 21.59
N GLU A 413 18.15 -0.52 21.69
CA GLU A 413 19.22 -0.41 22.68
C GLU A 413 20.57 -0.31 21.95
N PRO A 414 20.96 0.92 21.52
CA PRO A 414 22.22 1.14 20.85
C PRO A 414 23.40 1.02 21.82
N MET A 415 24.50 0.44 21.35
CA MET A 415 25.74 0.30 22.12
C MET A 415 26.82 1.27 21.63
N PRO A 416 27.80 1.65 22.48
CA PRO A 416 28.92 2.51 22.08
C PRO A 416 29.87 1.83 21.07
N GLY A 417 30.60 2.65 20.31
CA GLY A 417 31.64 2.17 19.39
C GLY A 417 31.09 1.42 18.17
N LYS A 418 31.73 0.31 17.81
CA LYS A 418 31.37 -0.54 16.65
C LYS A 418 30.38 -1.67 17.00
N LEU A 419 29.84 -1.67 18.23
CA LEU A 419 28.88 -2.68 18.66
C LEU A 419 27.52 -2.46 17.97
N LYS A 420 26.84 -3.55 17.63
CA LYS A 420 25.52 -3.52 17.01
C LYS A 420 24.46 -2.97 17.97
N THR A 421 23.41 -2.39 17.40
CA THR A 421 22.22 -1.94 18.14
C THR A 421 21.24 -3.09 18.26
N GLY A 422 20.91 -3.50 19.48
CA GLY A 422 19.95 -4.58 19.71
C GLY A 422 18.51 -4.05 19.71
N ILE A 423 17.62 -4.72 18.98
CA ILE A 423 16.17 -4.51 19.10
C ILE A 423 15.56 -5.71 19.83
N ARG A 424 14.83 -5.44 20.91
CA ARG A 424 14.13 -6.46 21.72
C ARG A 424 12.66 -6.13 21.82
N PHE A 425 11.82 -7.16 21.83
CA PHE A 425 10.39 -7.04 22.06
C PHE A 425 10.03 -7.52 23.45
N ARG A 426 9.11 -6.81 24.10
CA ARG A 426 8.44 -7.31 25.30
C ARG A 426 7.15 -8.04 24.92
N ILE A 427 7.19 -9.36 24.93
CA ILE A 427 6.04 -10.23 24.65
C ILE A 427 5.60 -10.89 25.96
N ASP A 428 4.33 -10.70 26.33
CA ASP A 428 3.75 -11.23 27.58
C ASP A 428 4.63 -10.95 28.83
N GLY A 429 5.20 -9.74 28.88
CA GLY A 429 6.05 -9.24 29.98
C GLY A 429 7.52 -9.65 29.91
N SER A 430 7.90 -10.60 29.04
CA SER A 430 9.28 -11.09 28.89
C SER A 430 9.99 -10.39 27.73
N LEU A 431 11.27 -10.03 27.91
CA LEU A 431 12.10 -9.47 26.84
C LEU A 431 12.64 -10.60 25.96
N VAL A 432 12.44 -10.49 24.65
CA VAL A 432 12.88 -11.44 23.64
C VAL A 432 13.70 -10.67 22.58
N PRO A 433 14.91 -11.14 22.23
CA PRO A 433 15.67 -10.57 21.11
C PRO A 433 14.88 -10.68 19.80
N TYR A 434 14.85 -9.60 19.02
CA TYR A 434 14.20 -9.57 17.72
C TYR A 434 15.23 -9.49 16.60
N VAL A 435 16.06 -8.44 16.57
CA VAL A 435 17.08 -8.27 15.53
C VAL A 435 18.23 -7.39 16.01
N GLU A 436 19.41 -7.53 15.39
CA GLU A 436 20.56 -6.63 15.61
C GLU A 436 20.80 -5.77 14.37
N VAL A 437 21.00 -4.47 14.58
CA VAL A 437 21.21 -3.47 13.52
C VAL A 437 22.67 -3.01 13.54
N PRO A 438 23.34 -2.86 12.38
CA PRO A 438 24.70 -2.33 12.30
C PRO A 438 24.86 -0.96 12.99
N ALA A 439 26.05 -0.71 13.54
CA ALA A 439 26.33 0.48 14.36
C ALA A 439 26.14 1.81 13.61
N HIS A 440 26.37 1.84 12.30
CA HIS A 440 26.30 3.06 11.50
C HIS A 440 24.85 3.58 11.35
N PHE A 441 23.83 2.71 11.40
CA PHE A 441 22.42 3.11 11.34
C PHE A 441 21.83 3.62 12.66
N ARG A 442 22.57 3.51 13.79
CA ARG A 442 22.04 3.85 15.12
C ARG A 442 21.49 5.29 15.19
N ALA A 443 22.24 6.25 14.63
CA ALA A 443 21.90 7.67 14.71
C ALA A 443 20.72 8.01 13.79
N ALA A 444 20.70 7.40 12.60
CA ALA A 444 19.63 7.56 11.63
C ALA A 444 18.30 7.00 12.17
N MET A 445 18.33 5.82 12.81
CA MET A 445 17.14 5.20 13.41
C MET A 445 16.54 6.06 14.54
N VAL A 446 17.37 6.55 15.47
CA VAL A 446 16.90 7.45 16.53
C VAL A 446 16.33 8.74 15.94
N THR A 447 16.99 9.31 14.94
CA THR A 447 16.53 10.53 14.24
C THR A 447 15.18 10.32 13.57
N ARG A 448 15.00 9.21 12.85
CA ARG A 448 13.73 8.85 12.22
C ARG A 448 12.60 8.74 13.24
N LEU A 449 12.85 8.08 14.37
CA LEU A 449 11.86 7.93 15.43
C LEU A 449 11.51 9.28 16.06
N LYS A 450 12.49 10.17 16.29
CA LYS A 450 12.25 11.54 16.76
C LYS A 450 11.39 12.34 15.79
N ILE A 451 11.65 12.24 14.48
CA ILE A 451 10.81 12.86 13.44
C ILE A 451 9.37 12.35 13.52
N MET A 452 9.17 11.03 13.66
CA MET A 452 7.84 10.44 13.68
C MET A 452 6.96 10.92 14.85
N CYS A 453 7.56 11.39 15.94
CA CYS A 453 6.87 11.89 17.14
C CYS A 453 7.12 13.36 17.47
N ASP A 454 7.54 14.16 16.48
CA ASP A 454 7.73 15.62 16.58
C ASP A 454 8.70 16.02 17.72
N LEU A 455 9.76 15.23 17.94
CA LEU A 455 10.81 15.51 18.94
C LEU A 455 12.00 16.28 18.37
N ASP A 456 12.73 16.98 19.24
CA ASP A 456 13.91 17.75 18.85
C ASP A 456 15.10 16.80 18.56
N ILE A 457 15.51 16.76 17.30
CA ILE A 457 16.62 15.94 16.79
C ILE A 457 17.98 16.45 17.30
N SER A 458 18.07 17.76 17.55
CA SER A 458 19.30 18.43 18.01
C SER A 458 19.58 18.17 19.48
N GLU A 459 18.53 17.98 20.29
CA GLU A 459 18.68 17.65 21.70
C GLU A 459 18.87 16.13 21.89
N ARG A 460 20.03 15.76 22.44
CA ARG A 460 20.44 14.37 22.70
C ARG A 460 20.89 14.11 24.14
N ARG A 461 20.82 15.14 25.00
CA ARG A 461 21.36 15.11 26.36
C ARG A 461 20.27 15.08 27.43
N LYS A 462 19.00 15.21 27.03
CA LYS A 462 17.84 15.17 27.93
C LYS A 462 16.85 14.12 27.46
N PRO A 463 16.18 13.41 28.38
CA PRO A 463 15.07 12.54 28.02
C PRO A 463 13.97 13.31 27.29
N GLN A 464 13.35 12.68 26.30
CA GLN A 464 12.23 13.24 25.55
C GLN A 464 11.10 12.22 25.44
N ASP A 465 9.85 12.68 25.54
CA ASP A 465 8.63 11.87 25.41
C ASP A 465 7.80 12.39 24.24
N GLY A 466 7.39 11.49 23.35
CA GLY A 466 6.57 11.79 22.18
C GLY A 466 5.48 10.75 21.96
N LYS A 467 4.60 11.01 20.98
CA LYS A 467 3.61 10.04 20.52
C LYS A 467 3.66 9.89 19.00
N ILE A 468 3.56 8.66 18.51
CA ILE A 468 3.47 8.33 17.08
C ILE A 468 2.04 7.87 16.79
N LYS A 469 1.33 8.59 15.91
CA LYS A 469 0.12 8.07 15.28
C LYS A 469 0.52 7.27 14.04
N PHE A 470 0.66 5.95 14.19
CA PHE A 470 1.30 5.12 13.17
C PHE A 470 0.51 5.02 11.86
N LYS A 471 -0.79 5.31 11.88
CA LYS A 471 -1.63 5.46 10.68
C LYS A 471 -1.07 6.44 9.64
N LYS A 472 -0.26 7.42 10.08
CA LYS A 472 0.43 8.37 9.19
C LYS A 472 1.60 7.74 8.42
N TYR A 473 2.16 6.65 8.92
CA TYR A 473 3.41 6.06 8.47
C TYR A 473 3.26 4.61 7.98
N GLY A 474 2.16 3.94 8.32
CA GLY A 474 1.88 2.57 7.91
C GLY A 474 0.38 2.25 7.97
N PRO A 475 -0.01 1.02 7.58
CA PRO A 475 -1.41 0.62 7.41
C PRO A 475 -2.16 0.41 8.74
N LEU A 476 -1.43 0.30 9.87
CA LEU A 476 -2.02 0.02 11.17
C LEU A 476 -2.51 1.29 11.86
N ASP A 477 -3.76 1.29 12.31
CA ASP A 477 -4.35 2.35 13.11
C ASP A 477 -4.01 2.18 14.60
N ILE A 478 -2.74 2.41 14.94
CA ILE A 478 -2.22 2.31 16.31
C ILE A 478 -1.52 3.60 16.73
N GLU A 479 -1.53 3.88 18.03
CA GLU A 479 -0.75 4.96 18.64
C GLU A 479 0.40 4.35 19.45
N LEU A 480 1.60 4.89 19.33
CA LEU A 480 2.74 4.49 20.14
C LEU A 480 3.18 5.65 21.03
N ARG A 481 3.53 5.36 22.27
CA ARG A 481 4.26 6.30 23.14
C ARG A 481 5.75 6.04 23.00
N VAL A 482 6.52 7.08 22.73
CA VAL A 482 7.97 6.98 22.52
C VAL A 482 8.68 7.73 23.63
N ALA A 483 9.71 7.12 24.19
CA ALA A 483 10.66 7.78 25.08
C ALA A 483 12.08 7.60 24.53
N THR A 484 12.82 8.69 24.38
CA THR A 484 14.25 8.67 24.06
C THR A 484 15.05 9.02 25.30
N ILE A 485 16.01 8.18 25.70
CA ILE A 485 16.78 8.33 26.93
C ILE A 485 18.27 8.36 26.59
N PRO A 486 19.00 9.44 26.87
CA PRO A 486 20.45 9.50 26.71
C PRO A 486 21.14 8.44 27.58
N SER A 487 22.08 7.71 27.00
CA SER A 487 22.79 6.59 27.63
C SER A 487 24.31 6.73 27.47
N ALA A 488 25.05 5.86 28.15
CA ALA A 488 26.51 5.93 28.19
C ALA A 488 27.12 5.80 26.78
N GLY A 489 28.18 6.56 26.49
CA GLY A 489 28.83 6.54 25.18
C GLY A 489 28.15 7.40 24.09
N GLY A 490 27.32 8.35 24.50
CA GLY A 490 26.73 9.36 23.60
C GLY A 490 25.66 8.81 22.66
N VAL A 491 25.01 7.71 23.07
CA VAL A 491 23.90 7.08 22.36
C VAL A 491 22.58 7.37 23.07
N GLU A 492 21.47 7.12 22.39
CA GLU A 492 20.12 7.35 22.93
C GLU A 492 19.30 6.06 22.80
N ASP A 493 18.92 5.48 23.92
CA ASP A 493 17.97 4.37 23.98
C ASP A 493 16.59 4.85 23.58
N VAL A 494 15.86 4.04 22.81
CA VAL A 494 14.47 4.34 22.44
C VAL A 494 13.56 3.22 22.93
N VAL A 495 12.54 3.60 23.69
CA VAL A 495 11.48 2.69 24.12
C VAL A 495 10.17 3.15 23.51
N MET A 496 9.53 2.28 22.75
CA MET A 496 8.20 2.53 22.19
C MET A 496 7.18 1.59 22.82
N ARG A 497 6.16 2.12 23.45
CA ARG A 497 5.01 1.36 23.94
C ARG A 497 3.89 1.41 22.92
N ILE A 498 3.43 0.25 22.45
CA ILE A 498 2.25 0.15 21.59
C ILE A 498 1.03 0.34 22.49
N LEU A 499 0.28 1.42 22.29
CA LEU A 499 -0.98 1.62 22.96
C LEU A 499 -2.01 0.71 22.29
N ALA A 500 -2.76 -0.03 23.10
CA ALA A 500 -3.79 -0.91 22.59
C ALA A 500 -4.94 -0.08 22.00
N ALA A 501 -4.93 0.12 20.68
CA ALA A 501 -6.09 0.60 19.95
C ALA A 501 -7.12 -0.53 19.93
N GLY A 502 -8.14 -0.45 20.77
CA GLY A 502 -9.19 -1.46 20.84
C GLY A 502 -10.25 -1.13 21.86
N GLU A 503 -11.45 -1.69 21.66
CA GLU A 503 -12.49 -1.61 22.68
C GLU A 503 -11.99 -2.21 24.00
N PRO A 504 -12.39 -1.64 25.16
CA PRO A 504 -12.11 -2.25 26.45
C PRO A 504 -12.57 -3.70 26.48
N ILE A 505 -11.77 -4.53 27.14
CA ILE A 505 -12.04 -5.96 27.30
C ILE A 505 -13.38 -6.10 28.07
N PRO A 506 -14.33 -6.93 27.61
CA PRO A 506 -15.53 -7.21 28.39
C PRO A 506 -15.17 -7.84 29.74
N ILE A 507 -15.93 -7.54 30.80
CA ILE A 507 -15.65 -8.00 32.16
C ILE A 507 -15.61 -9.53 32.25
N GLU A 508 -16.36 -10.23 31.40
CA GLU A 508 -16.38 -11.69 31.22
C GLU A 508 -15.00 -12.26 30.85
N LYS A 509 -14.21 -11.48 30.10
CA LYS A 509 -12.95 -11.91 29.49
C LYS A 509 -11.71 -11.51 30.31
N LEU A 510 -11.90 -10.85 31.45
CA LEU A 510 -10.79 -10.48 32.36
C LEU A 510 -10.14 -11.69 33.05
N GLY A 511 -10.78 -12.85 33.01
CA GLY A 511 -10.33 -14.02 33.75
C GLY A 511 -10.66 -13.93 35.24
N LEU A 512 -11.79 -13.32 35.60
CA LEU A 512 -12.36 -13.41 36.94
C LEU A 512 -12.90 -14.83 37.16
N THR A 513 -12.66 -15.42 38.32
CA THR A 513 -13.36 -16.64 38.72
C THR A 513 -14.86 -16.34 38.88
N PRO A 514 -15.77 -17.32 38.71
CA PRO A 514 -17.21 -17.07 38.81
C PRO A 514 -17.61 -16.36 40.11
N GLY A 515 -17.02 -16.77 41.24
CA GLY A 515 -17.27 -16.15 42.55
C GLY A 515 -16.80 -14.69 42.61
N ASN A 516 -15.57 -14.40 42.15
CA ASN A 516 -15.07 -13.02 42.12
C ASN A 516 -15.85 -12.14 41.14
N ARG A 517 -16.28 -12.69 40.01
CA ARG A 517 -17.08 -11.96 39.01
C ARG A 517 -18.40 -11.47 39.60
N THR A 518 -19.20 -12.37 40.17
CA THR A 518 -20.50 -12.03 40.75
C THR A 518 -20.35 -11.01 41.88
N ARG A 519 -19.35 -11.17 42.75
CA ARG A 519 -19.07 -10.22 43.84
C ARG A 519 -18.61 -8.86 43.33
N LEU A 520 -17.77 -8.84 42.28
CA LEU A 520 -17.29 -7.60 41.67
C LEU A 520 -18.46 -6.83 41.05
N GLU A 521 -19.25 -7.47 40.18
CA GLU A 521 -20.42 -6.87 39.52
C GLU A 521 -21.41 -6.30 40.55
N ALA A 522 -21.71 -7.05 41.61
CA ALA A 522 -22.58 -6.59 42.69
C ALA A 522 -21.99 -5.38 43.45
N THR A 523 -20.67 -5.31 43.60
CA THR A 523 -20.00 -4.23 44.34
C THR A 523 -19.92 -2.94 43.53
N VAL A 524 -19.56 -3.03 42.23
CA VAL A 524 -19.39 -1.87 41.35
C VAL A 524 -20.70 -1.31 40.81
N SER A 525 -21.82 -2.05 40.94
CA SER A 525 -23.16 -1.58 40.56
C SER A 525 -23.87 -0.76 41.64
N LYS A 526 -23.20 -0.48 42.76
CA LYS A 526 -23.77 0.40 43.80
C LYS A 526 -23.85 1.85 43.28
N PRO A 527 -24.85 2.63 43.71
CA PRO A 527 -25.08 3.97 43.18
C PRO A 527 -23.95 4.97 43.49
N TYR A 528 -23.28 4.80 44.63
CA TYR A 528 -22.19 5.65 45.08
C TYR A 528 -21.22 4.89 45.96
N GLY A 529 -20.04 5.47 46.16
CA GLY A 529 -18.99 4.91 46.99
C GLY A 529 -17.65 4.85 46.26
N LEU A 530 -16.63 4.37 46.96
CA LEU A 530 -15.25 4.38 46.50
C LEU A 530 -14.76 2.95 46.22
N PHE A 531 -14.24 2.70 45.03
CA PHE A 531 -13.70 1.40 44.63
C PHE A 531 -12.28 1.53 44.06
N TYR A 532 -11.35 0.75 44.60
CA TYR A 532 -9.95 0.77 44.16
C TYR A 532 -9.56 -0.49 43.40
N VAL A 533 -8.71 -0.32 42.38
CA VAL A 533 -7.95 -1.41 41.79
C VAL A 533 -6.48 -1.22 42.11
N CYS A 534 -5.84 -2.20 42.75
CA CYS A 534 -4.45 -2.10 43.18
C CYS A 534 -3.53 -3.18 42.62
N GLY A 535 -2.23 -2.92 42.68
CA GLY A 535 -1.16 -3.77 42.16
C GLY A 535 0.01 -2.96 41.60
N PRO A 536 1.14 -3.59 41.27
CA PRO A 536 2.31 -2.92 40.73
C PRO A 536 2.07 -2.45 39.30
N THR A 537 3.06 -1.78 38.73
CA THR A 537 3.09 -1.45 37.32
C THR A 537 2.96 -2.71 36.46
N GLY A 538 2.13 -2.66 35.41
CA GLY A 538 1.94 -3.78 34.49
C GLY A 538 1.03 -4.91 35.02
N SER A 539 0.36 -4.76 36.16
CA SER A 539 -0.60 -5.75 36.66
C SER A 539 -1.98 -5.73 35.98
N GLY A 540 -2.21 -4.81 35.03
CA GLY A 540 -3.48 -4.70 34.29
C GLY A 540 -4.56 -3.85 34.97
N LYS A 541 -4.22 -3.01 35.95
CA LYS A 541 -5.18 -2.15 36.68
C LYS A 541 -6.05 -1.30 35.75
N THR A 542 -5.42 -0.57 34.83
CA THR A 542 -6.11 0.29 33.86
C THR A 542 -7.05 -0.51 32.97
N THR A 543 -6.62 -1.69 32.52
CA THR A 543 -7.47 -2.61 31.72
C THR A 543 -8.72 -3.02 32.49
N THR A 544 -8.57 -3.39 33.77
CA THR A 544 -9.69 -3.80 34.61
C THR A 544 -10.63 -2.65 34.92
N LEU A 545 -10.12 -1.46 35.24
CA LEU A 545 -10.94 -0.26 35.43
C LEU A 545 -11.76 0.07 34.18
N HIS A 546 -11.13 0.11 32.99
CA HIS A 546 -11.85 0.37 31.75
C HIS A 546 -12.86 -0.73 31.41
N SER A 547 -12.64 -1.97 31.83
CA SER A 547 -13.61 -3.06 31.68
C SER A 547 -14.82 -2.88 32.61
N ILE A 548 -14.61 -2.41 33.84
CA ILE A 548 -15.68 -2.03 34.78
C ILE A 548 -16.47 -0.83 34.23
N LEU A 549 -15.77 0.21 33.76
CA LEU A 549 -16.43 1.37 33.15
C LEU A 549 -17.22 0.97 31.90
N LYS A 550 -16.75 0.04 31.07
CA LYS A 550 -17.52 -0.51 29.95
C LYS A 550 -18.80 -1.21 30.39
N PHE A 551 -18.76 -1.95 31.49
CA PHE A 551 -19.94 -2.60 32.07
C PHE A 551 -20.97 -1.57 32.57
N LEU A 552 -20.51 -0.47 33.17
CA LEU A 552 -21.38 0.59 33.71
C LEU A 552 -21.80 1.65 32.69
N ASN A 553 -21.18 1.70 31.52
CA ASN A 553 -21.40 2.73 30.49
C ASN A 553 -22.72 2.52 29.75
N THR A 554 -23.75 3.19 30.26
CA THR A 554 -25.10 3.22 29.72
C THR A 554 -25.47 4.65 29.29
N PRO A 555 -26.45 4.86 28.39
CA PRO A 555 -26.82 6.21 27.93
C PRO A 555 -27.30 7.18 29.04
N ASP A 556 -27.74 6.64 30.17
CA ASP A 556 -28.22 7.34 31.36
C ASP A 556 -27.12 7.58 32.41
N THR A 557 -25.89 7.10 32.21
CA THR A 557 -24.77 7.31 33.13
C THR A 557 -23.69 8.21 32.52
N LYS A 558 -23.35 9.27 33.24
CA LYS A 558 -22.34 10.25 32.84
C LYS A 558 -21.02 9.99 33.53
N ILE A 559 -20.07 9.48 32.75
CA ILE A 559 -18.77 9.04 33.24
C ILE A 559 -17.66 10.03 32.86
N TRP A 560 -16.96 10.57 33.86
CA TRP A 560 -15.78 11.42 33.69
C TRP A 560 -14.51 10.72 34.16
N THR A 561 -13.43 10.81 33.39
CA THR A 561 -12.14 10.22 33.76
C THR A 561 -11.01 11.24 33.72
N ALA A 562 -10.11 11.17 34.70
CA ALA A 562 -8.85 11.92 34.73
C ALA A 562 -7.69 10.93 34.63
N GLU A 563 -6.87 10.98 33.57
CA GLU A 563 -5.86 9.95 33.27
C GLU A 563 -4.50 10.58 32.87
N ASP A 564 -3.38 9.94 33.25
CA ASP A 564 -2.00 10.42 32.98
C ASP A 564 -1.13 9.32 32.35
N PRO A 565 -1.19 9.10 31.02
CA PRO A 565 -2.12 9.66 30.04
C PRO A 565 -3.39 8.81 29.87
N VAL A 566 -4.28 9.20 28.95
CA VAL A 566 -5.42 8.36 28.52
C VAL A 566 -4.87 7.18 27.69
N GLU A 567 -4.98 5.96 28.23
CA GLU A 567 -4.42 4.74 27.64
C GLU A 567 -5.42 3.97 26.75
N ILE A 568 -6.70 3.94 27.15
CA ILE A 568 -7.79 3.24 26.45
C ILE A 568 -8.89 4.26 26.18
N THR A 569 -9.21 4.50 24.91
CA THR A 569 -10.30 5.39 24.53
C THR A 569 -11.62 4.63 24.46
N GLN A 570 -12.66 5.12 25.12
CA GLN A 570 -13.97 4.47 25.17
C GLN A 570 -15.08 5.44 24.78
N LYS A 571 -15.92 5.04 23.82
CA LYS A 571 -17.10 5.81 23.41
C LYS A 571 -18.10 5.90 24.56
N GLY A 572 -18.59 7.12 24.82
CA GLY A 572 -19.54 7.42 25.90
C GLY A 572 -18.88 8.12 27.10
N LEU A 573 -17.57 7.91 27.32
CA LEU A 573 -16.84 8.53 28.42
C LEU A 573 -16.37 9.95 28.07
N ARG A 574 -16.19 10.78 29.09
CA ARG A 574 -15.51 12.08 29.01
C ARG A 574 -14.12 11.96 29.63
N GLN A 575 -13.14 11.68 28.78
CA GLN A 575 -11.77 11.36 29.23
C GLN A 575 -10.88 12.60 29.14
N VAL A 576 -10.36 13.04 30.28
CA VAL A 576 -9.48 14.18 30.44
C VAL A 576 -8.06 13.69 30.70
N GLN A 577 -7.12 14.08 29.83
CA GLN A 577 -5.71 13.80 30.04
C GLN A 577 -5.09 14.86 30.95
N ILE A 578 -4.33 14.42 31.96
CA ILE A 578 -3.53 15.29 32.82
C ILE A 578 -2.45 15.99 31.99
N ASN A 579 -2.25 17.29 32.25
CA ASN A 579 -1.23 18.10 31.62
C ASN A 579 -0.56 19.03 32.65
N LYS A 580 0.47 18.49 33.31
CA LYS A 580 1.22 19.21 34.35
C LYS A 580 1.88 20.49 33.82
N LYS A 581 2.31 20.51 32.54
CA LYS A 581 2.92 21.70 31.92
C LYS A 581 1.91 22.86 31.78
N ALA A 582 0.64 22.54 31.58
CA ALA A 582 -0.45 23.52 31.52
C ALA A 582 -1.12 23.78 32.88
N GLY A 583 -0.59 23.21 33.97
CA GLY A 583 -1.19 23.31 35.31
C GLY A 583 -2.47 22.48 35.51
N ILE A 584 -2.75 21.52 34.63
CA ILE A 584 -3.89 20.60 34.75
C ILE A 584 -3.44 19.34 35.48
N ASP A 585 -3.65 19.29 36.80
CA ASP A 585 -3.35 18.15 37.67
C ASP A 585 -4.62 17.39 38.11
N PHE A 586 -4.45 16.27 38.81
CA PHE A 586 -5.57 15.42 39.25
C PHE A 586 -6.53 16.17 40.17
N ALA A 587 -6.02 16.95 41.12
CA ALA A 587 -6.84 17.70 42.07
C ALA A 587 -7.69 18.77 41.38
N LEU A 588 -7.11 19.54 40.44
CA LEU A 588 -7.84 20.52 39.65
C LEU A 588 -8.97 19.87 38.86
N VAL A 589 -8.68 18.77 38.17
CA VAL A 589 -9.65 18.06 37.34
C VAL A 589 -10.77 17.46 38.21
N MET A 590 -10.44 16.88 39.36
CA MET A 590 -11.42 16.39 40.32
C MET A 590 -12.35 17.51 40.82
N ARG A 591 -11.81 18.71 41.10
CA ARG A 591 -12.63 19.87 41.50
C ARG A 591 -13.57 20.29 40.38
N ALA A 592 -13.15 20.16 39.13
CA ALA A 592 -13.97 20.47 37.98
C ALA A 592 -15.09 19.42 37.79
N PHE A 593 -14.79 18.13 37.97
CA PHE A 593 -15.76 17.05 37.85
C PHE A 593 -16.92 17.20 38.82
N LEU A 594 -16.68 17.58 40.08
CA LEU A 594 -17.75 17.80 41.06
C LEU A 594 -18.77 18.89 40.68
N ARG A 595 -18.42 19.78 39.73
CA ARG A 595 -19.35 20.79 39.17
C ARG A 595 -19.88 20.42 37.79
N ALA A 596 -19.43 19.31 37.23
CA ALA A 596 -19.74 18.87 35.88
C ALA A 596 -20.91 17.88 35.84
N ASP A 597 -21.62 17.68 36.95
CA ASP A 597 -22.75 16.75 37.10
C ASP A 597 -22.37 15.32 36.62
N PRO A 598 -21.41 14.65 37.26
CA PRO A 598 -21.02 13.28 36.94
C PRO A 598 -21.88 12.28 37.74
N ASP A 599 -22.10 11.08 37.21
CA ASP A 599 -22.57 9.94 38.03
C ASP A 599 -21.37 9.12 38.52
N ILE A 600 -20.40 8.92 37.61
CA ILE A 600 -19.20 8.13 37.85
C ILE A 600 -17.97 8.98 37.58
N ILE A 601 -17.02 8.94 38.52
CA ILE A 601 -15.72 9.59 38.41
C ILE A 601 -14.63 8.53 38.45
N MET A 602 -13.71 8.53 37.48
CA MET A 602 -12.51 7.70 37.52
C MET A 602 -11.25 8.56 37.57
N VAL A 603 -10.39 8.26 38.54
CA VAL A 603 -9.07 8.87 38.69
C VAL A 603 -8.01 7.82 38.38
N GLY A 604 -7.16 8.10 37.39
CA GLY A 604 -6.18 7.15 36.89
C GLY A 604 -5.27 6.60 37.99
N GLU A 605 -4.85 7.45 38.94
CA GLU A 605 -4.07 7.04 40.10
C GLU A 605 -4.24 8.02 41.27
N SER A 606 -4.38 7.48 42.48
CA SER A 606 -4.35 8.26 43.71
C SER A 606 -2.94 8.23 44.33
N ARG A 607 -2.20 9.35 44.23
CA ARG A 607 -0.82 9.46 44.74
C ARG A 607 -0.67 10.26 46.02
N ASP A 608 -1.53 11.25 46.19
CA ASP A 608 -1.44 12.26 47.24
C ASP A 608 -2.71 12.31 48.09
N LYS A 609 -2.57 12.93 49.25
CA LYS A 609 -3.66 13.08 50.22
C LYS A 609 -4.84 13.87 49.64
N GLU A 610 -4.56 14.93 48.88
CA GLU A 610 -5.60 15.81 48.33
C GLU A 610 -6.54 15.02 47.39
N THR A 611 -5.98 14.29 46.44
CA THR A 611 -6.75 13.49 45.47
C THR A 611 -7.59 12.41 46.16
N VAL A 612 -7.02 11.73 47.17
CA VAL A 612 -7.77 10.71 47.94
C VAL A 612 -8.89 11.36 48.76
N SER A 613 -8.62 12.45 49.47
CA SER A 613 -9.63 13.17 50.27
C SER A 613 -10.81 13.59 49.39
N MET A 614 -10.54 14.15 48.22
CA MET A 614 -11.57 14.53 47.26
C MET A 614 -12.37 13.33 46.74
N GLY A 615 -11.74 12.18 46.53
CA GLY A 615 -12.43 10.95 46.14
C GLY A 615 -13.38 10.45 47.24
N VAL A 616 -12.95 10.51 48.50
CA VAL A 616 -13.80 10.19 49.67
C VAL A 616 -14.99 11.15 49.75
N GLU A 617 -14.74 12.46 49.70
CA GLU A 617 -15.80 13.48 49.72
C GLU A 617 -16.80 13.29 48.57
N ALA A 618 -16.32 13.13 47.33
CA ALA A 618 -17.15 12.87 46.16
C ALA A 618 -18.05 11.64 46.36
N SER A 619 -17.51 10.58 46.96
CA SER A 619 -18.26 9.36 47.21
C SER A 619 -19.36 9.54 48.26
N LEU A 620 -19.10 10.32 49.31
CA LEU A 620 -20.06 10.63 50.38
C LEU A 620 -21.17 11.58 49.90
N THR A 621 -20.90 12.38 48.86
CA THR A 621 -21.91 13.22 48.20
C THR A 621 -22.67 12.50 47.08
N GLY A 622 -22.60 11.17 47.01
CA GLY A 622 -23.45 10.37 46.12
C GLY A 622 -22.85 10.04 44.74
N HIS A 623 -21.53 10.18 44.55
CA HIS A 623 -20.87 9.76 43.31
C HIS A 623 -20.23 8.37 43.46
N LEU A 624 -20.16 7.62 42.36
CA LEU A 624 -19.35 6.40 42.30
C LEU A 624 -17.93 6.75 41.83
N VAL A 625 -16.92 6.46 42.65
CA VAL A 625 -15.54 6.88 42.41
C VAL A 625 -14.64 5.66 42.24
N PHE A 626 -13.93 5.60 41.12
CA PHE A 626 -12.93 4.58 40.81
C PHE A 626 -11.53 5.17 40.83
N SER A 627 -10.57 4.45 41.40
CA SER A 627 -9.16 4.85 41.29
C SER A 627 -8.19 3.67 41.37
N THR A 628 -6.93 3.91 41.01
CA THR A 628 -5.86 2.92 41.23
C THR A 628 -4.90 3.28 42.36
N LEU A 629 -4.24 2.25 42.92
CA LEU A 629 -3.16 2.33 43.91
C LEU A 629 -2.03 1.35 43.57
N HIS A 630 -0.81 1.63 44.04
CA HIS A 630 0.35 0.74 43.91
C HIS A 630 0.71 0.09 45.23
N THR A 631 -0.07 -0.92 45.60
CA THR A 631 0.09 -1.74 46.81
C THR A 631 0.10 -3.23 46.43
N ASN A 632 0.55 -4.10 47.34
CA ASN A 632 0.70 -5.51 47.01
C ASN A 632 -0.56 -6.33 47.22
N SER A 633 -1.37 -5.97 48.22
CA SER A 633 -2.62 -6.64 48.57
C SER A 633 -3.77 -5.65 48.81
N ALA A 634 -5.00 -6.17 48.80
CA ALA A 634 -6.18 -5.36 49.06
C ALA A 634 -6.22 -4.85 50.52
N PRO A 635 -5.93 -5.65 51.57
CA PRO A 635 -5.86 -5.16 52.95
C PRO A 635 -4.76 -4.12 53.21
N GLU A 636 -3.57 -4.28 52.60
CA GLU A 636 -2.51 -3.26 52.71
C GLU A 636 -2.91 -1.92 52.13
N SER A 637 -3.79 -1.93 51.12
CA SER A 637 -4.31 -0.70 50.49
C SER A 637 -5.10 0.16 51.46
N ILE A 638 -5.88 -0.47 52.34
CA ILE A 638 -6.59 0.22 53.42
C ILE A 638 -5.58 0.93 54.32
N THR A 639 -4.55 0.22 54.78
CA THR A 639 -3.52 0.80 55.67
C THR A 639 -2.78 1.94 54.97
N ARG A 640 -2.43 1.78 53.70
CA ARG A 640 -1.78 2.83 52.91
C ARG A 640 -2.61 4.10 52.81
N LEU A 641 -3.92 3.97 52.60
CA LEU A 641 -4.84 5.12 52.54
C LEU A 641 -4.96 5.80 53.92
N MET A 642 -4.97 5.02 55.00
CA MET A 642 -4.94 5.53 56.37
C MET A 642 -3.63 6.28 56.68
N ASP A 643 -2.49 5.77 56.22
CA ASP A 643 -1.17 6.41 56.37
C ASP A 643 -1.07 7.73 55.57
N MET A 644 -1.81 7.85 54.46
CA MET A 644 -1.94 9.11 53.73
C MET A 644 -2.79 10.16 54.47
N GLY A 645 -3.36 9.79 55.63
CA GLY A 645 -4.07 10.71 56.52
C GLY A 645 -5.57 10.81 56.22
N MET A 646 -6.18 9.75 55.69
CA MET A 646 -7.63 9.64 55.59
C MET A 646 -8.27 9.50 56.97
N ASP A 647 -9.43 10.13 57.14
CA ASP A 647 -10.25 9.95 58.34
C ASP A 647 -10.85 8.53 58.34
N PRO A 648 -10.68 7.72 59.41
CA PRO A 648 -11.14 6.35 59.46
C PRO A 648 -12.65 6.19 59.22
N PHE A 649 -13.46 7.12 59.74
CA PHE A 649 -14.91 7.02 59.70
C PHE A 649 -15.44 7.33 58.31
N ASN A 650 -15.06 8.50 57.77
CA ASN A 650 -15.45 8.91 56.42
C ASN A 650 -14.96 7.92 55.37
N PHE A 651 -13.73 7.41 55.52
CA PHE A 651 -13.17 6.42 54.60
C PHE A 651 -13.88 5.07 54.68
N ALA A 652 -14.18 4.56 55.88
CA ALA A 652 -14.92 3.31 56.06
C ALA A 652 -16.33 3.40 55.45
N ASP A 653 -17.01 4.53 55.61
CA ASP A 653 -18.34 4.72 55.06
C ASP A 653 -18.33 4.80 53.53
N ALA A 654 -17.35 5.52 52.98
CA ALA A 654 -17.11 5.67 51.54
C ALA A 654 -16.72 4.37 50.83
N LEU A 655 -15.87 3.54 51.42
CA LEU A 655 -15.26 2.39 50.76
C LEU A 655 -16.29 1.30 50.42
N LEU A 656 -16.31 0.87 49.16
CA LEU A 656 -17.09 -0.28 48.68
C LEU A 656 -16.26 -1.55 48.61
N GLY A 657 -15.02 -1.43 48.11
CA GLY A 657 -14.13 -2.56 47.94
C GLY A 657 -12.81 -2.21 47.27
N ILE A 658 -11.89 -3.17 47.31
CA ILE A 658 -10.56 -3.07 46.72
C ILE A 658 -10.28 -4.37 45.98
N LEU A 659 -9.96 -4.26 44.69
CA LEU A 659 -9.54 -5.36 43.83
C LEU A 659 -8.02 -5.30 43.64
N ALA A 660 -7.28 -6.17 44.32
CA ALA A 660 -5.86 -6.38 44.04
C ALA A 660 -5.70 -7.29 42.81
N GLN A 661 -4.71 -6.97 41.98
CA GLN A 661 -4.48 -7.69 40.72
C GLN A 661 -3.00 -7.95 40.44
N ARG A 662 -2.74 -9.11 39.82
CA ARG A 662 -1.47 -9.51 39.19
C ARG A 662 -1.75 -10.14 37.82
N LEU A 663 -0.75 -10.22 36.94
CA LEU A 663 -0.85 -10.96 35.67
C LEU A 663 0.12 -12.14 35.69
N ALA A 664 -0.41 -13.35 35.55
CA ALA A 664 0.37 -14.57 35.31
C ALA A 664 0.36 -14.92 33.82
N LYS A 665 1.32 -15.73 33.37
CA LYS A 665 1.29 -16.28 32.00
C LYS A 665 0.19 -17.33 31.87
N LYS A 666 -0.53 -17.32 30.74
CA LYS A 666 -1.54 -18.31 30.43
C LYS A 666 -0.90 -19.52 29.74
N LEU A 667 -1.28 -20.74 30.12
CA LEU A 667 -0.85 -21.95 29.43
C LEU A 667 -1.30 -21.92 27.96
N CYS A 668 -0.41 -22.34 27.07
CA CYS A 668 -0.74 -22.53 25.65
C CYS A 668 -1.70 -23.72 25.48
N ASP A 669 -2.46 -23.74 24.38
CA ASP A 669 -3.36 -24.86 24.04
C ASP A 669 -2.62 -26.19 23.82
N CYS A 670 -1.27 -26.18 23.70
CA CYS A 670 -0.44 -27.39 23.69
C CYS A 670 -0.22 -28.01 25.08
N LYS A 671 -0.83 -27.45 26.13
CA LYS A 671 -0.75 -27.96 27.51
C LYS A 671 -1.14 -29.44 27.57
N GLU A 672 -0.44 -30.17 28.44
CA GLU A 672 -0.74 -31.58 28.72
C GLU A 672 -1.49 -31.69 30.04
N SER A 673 -2.63 -32.40 30.03
CA SER A 673 -3.39 -32.73 31.25
C SER A 673 -2.80 -33.96 31.93
N TYR A 674 -2.71 -33.93 33.25
CA TYR A 674 -2.29 -35.09 34.05
C TYR A 674 -3.04 -35.13 35.38
N VAL A 675 -3.11 -36.32 35.99
CA VAL A 675 -3.62 -36.50 37.35
C VAL A 675 -2.44 -36.33 38.30
N PRO A 676 -2.49 -35.38 39.25
CA PRO A 676 -1.40 -35.18 40.20
C PRO A 676 -1.24 -36.41 41.10
N THR A 677 -0.01 -36.66 41.56
CA THR A 677 0.22 -37.72 42.55
C THR A 677 -0.44 -37.36 43.88
N ALA A 678 -0.68 -38.34 44.76
CA ALA A 678 -1.26 -38.08 46.08
C ALA A 678 -0.44 -37.06 46.89
N ASP A 679 0.89 -37.12 46.79
CA ASP A 679 1.79 -36.18 47.47
C ASP A 679 1.75 -34.78 46.85
N GLU A 680 1.74 -34.69 45.52
CA GLU A 680 1.60 -33.40 44.80
C GLU A 680 0.28 -32.73 45.15
N PHE A 681 -0.82 -33.48 45.13
CA PHE A 681 -2.13 -32.96 45.49
C PHE A 681 -2.21 -32.54 46.97
N LYS A 682 -1.61 -33.33 47.88
CA LYS A 682 -1.52 -32.96 49.30
C LYS A 682 -0.73 -31.67 49.51
N LEU A 683 0.39 -31.48 48.82
CA LEU A 683 1.16 -30.24 48.85
C LEU A 683 0.35 -29.06 48.30
N PHE A 684 -0.39 -29.28 47.21
CA PHE A 684 -1.27 -28.28 46.63
C PHE A 684 -2.37 -27.83 47.62
N VAL A 685 -3.05 -28.78 48.27
CA VAL A 685 -4.05 -28.46 49.31
C VAL A 685 -3.41 -27.71 50.48
N THR A 686 -2.25 -28.16 50.96
CA THR A 686 -1.53 -27.53 52.08
C THR A 686 -1.15 -26.08 51.75
N GLU A 687 -0.66 -25.84 50.53
CA GLU A 687 -0.27 -24.50 50.10
C GLU A 687 -1.45 -23.52 50.00
N TYR A 688 -2.63 -24.00 49.60
CA TYR A 688 -3.86 -23.19 49.61
C TYR A 688 -4.35 -22.95 51.04
N ALA A 689 -4.34 -23.99 51.87
CA ALA A 689 -4.79 -23.94 53.26
C ALA A 689 -3.96 -22.99 54.13
N GLU A 690 -2.67 -22.79 53.82
CA GLU A 690 -1.82 -21.84 54.55
C GLU A 690 -2.34 -20.40 54.47
N GLU A 691 -2.97 -20.02 53.36
CA GLU A 691 -3.62 -18.70 53.21
C GLU A 691 -4.87 -18.55 54.10
N LEU A 692 -5.47 -19.66 54.53
CA LEU A 692 -6.67 -19.69 55.40
C LEU A 692 -6.34 -19.89 56.87
N ARG A 693 -5.10 -20.27 57.20
CA ARG A 693 -4.67 -20.73 58.53
C ARG A 693 -4.99 -19.78 59.68
N HIS A 694 -5.09 -18.48 59.41
CA HIS A 694 -5.37 -17.48 60.43
C HIS A 694 -6.86 -17.18 60.66
N SER A 695 -7.74 -17.68 59.80
CA SER A 695 -9.19 -17.58 59.98
C SER A 695 -9.69 -18.43 61.16
N LYS A 696 -10.79 -18.01 61.79
CA LYS A 696 -11.37 -18.68 62.95
C LYS A 696 -11.71 -20.14 62.69
N ALA A 697 -12.32 -20.45 61.53
CA ALA A 697 -12.71 -21.80 61.16
C ALA A 697 -11.50 -22.74 61.04
N TRP A 698 -10.43 -22.29 60.36
CA TRP A 698 -9.22 -23.08 60.14
C TRP A 698 -8.33 -23.21 61.38
N LYS A 699 -8.40 -22.25 62.31
CA LYS A 699 -7.80 -22.38 63.64
C LYS A 699 -8.52 -23.43 64.50
N ALA A 700 -9.84 -23.53 64.36
CA ALA A 700 -10.65 -24.44 65.17
C ALA A 700 -10.57 -25.89 64.67
N ASP A 701 -10.66 -26.13 63.36
CA ASP A 701 -10.63 -27.47 62.77
C ASP A 701 -9.93 -27.47 61.40
N TYR A 702 -8.60 -27.50 61.41
CA TYR A 702 -7.80 -27.53 60.18
C TYR A 702 -8.12 -28.76 59.31
N ALA A 703 -8.27 -29.94 59.92
CA ALA A 703 -8.46 -31.19 59.17
C ALA A 703 -9.85 -31.27 58.52
N GLY A 704 -10.90 -30.87 59.24
CA GLY A 704 -12.25 -30.82 58.71
C GLY A 704 -12.43 -29.76 57.63
N GLU A 705 -11.88 -28.56 57.81
CA GLU A 705 -11.94 -27.50 56.79
C GLU A 705 -11.13 -27.86 55.54
N ALA A 706 -9.96 -28.49 55.68
CA ALA A 706 -9.20 -29.01 54.54
C ALA A 706 -9.98 -30.07 53.75
N LYS A 707 -10.71 -30.95 54.44
CA LYS A 707 -11.57 -31.95 53.77
C LYS A 707 -12.72 -31.28 53.01
N LYS A 708 -13.44 -30.35 53.64
CA LYS A 708 -14.52 -29.58 52.99
C LYS A 708 -14.03 -28.82 51.76
N LEU A 709 -12.82 -28.26 51.83
CA LEU A 709 -12.19 -27.57 50.71
C LEU A 709 -11.98 -28.54 49.53
N VAL A 710 -11.37 -29.69 49.78
CA VAL A 710 -11.15 -30.71 48.74
C VAL A 710 -12.46 -31.21 48.15
N ASP A 711 -13.47 -31.48 48.98
CA ASP A 711 -14.81 -31.90 48.52
C ASP A 711 -15.43 -30.83 47.61
N SER A 712 -15.29 -29.55 47.97
CA SER A 712 -15.78 -28.43 47.14
C SER A 712 -15.05 -28.33 45.80
N TRP A 713 -13.74 -28.59 45.77
CA TRP A 713 -12.97 -28.59 44.53
C TRP A 713 -13.31 -29.79 43.64
N MET A 714 -13.56 -30.96 44.22
CA MET A 714 -14.03 -32.12 43.48
C MET A 714 -15.39 -31.84 42.82
N GLN A 715 -16.28 -31.12 43.50
CA GLN A 715 -17.56 -30.73 42.93
C GLN A 715 -17.42 -29.67 41.82
N ALA A 716 -16.53 -28.68 42.00
CA ALA A 716 -16.40 -27.55 41.08
C ALA A 716 -15.49 -27.83 39.87
N TYR A 717 -14.43 -28.62 40.06
CA TYR A 717 -13.33 -28.82 39.11
C TYR A 717 -13.03 -30.30 38.82
N GLY A 718 -13.70 -31.23 39.51
CA GLY A 718 -13.48 -32.66 39.32
C GLY A 718 -14.04 -33.15 38.00
N GLU A 719 -13.23 -33.92 37.26
CA GLU A 719 -13.65 -34.65 36.06
C GLU A 719 -13.49 -36.15 36.32
N GLY A 720 -14.58 -36.91 36.26
CA GLY A 720 -14.53 -38.36 36.50
C GLY A 720 -14.09 -38.74 37.93
N GLY A 721 -14.37 -37.87 38.91
CA GLY A 721 -13.99 -38.09 40.32
C GLY A 721 -12.54 -37.78 40.65
N GLN A 722 -11.79 -37.15 39.74
CA GLN A 722 -10.40 -36.73 39.95
C GLN A 722 -10.20 -35.28 39.53
N ILE A 723 -9.28 -34.58 40.19
CA ILE A 723 -8.82 -33.25 39.76
C ILE A 723 -7.67 -33.44 38.78
N LYS A 724 -7.78 -32.84 37.60
CA LYS A 724 -6.68 -32.80 36.61
C LYS A 724 -5.95 -31.48 36.71
N LEU A 725 -4.61 -31.55 36.64
CA LEU A 725 -3.75 -30.38 36.51
C LEU A 725 -3.13 -30.36 35.12
N TYR A 726 -2.50 -29.24 34.77
CA TYR A 726 -1.93 -29.02 33.45
C TYR A 726 -0.48 -28.54 33.54
N ARG A 727 0.35 -28.99 32.61
CA ARG A 727 1.76 -28.61 32.51
C ARG A 727 2.09 -28.00 31.15
N ALA A 728 3.06 -27.10 31.15
CA ALA A 728 3.62 -26.50 29.94
C ALA A 728 4.45 -27.53 29.15
N VAL A 729 4.16 -27.70 27.86
CA VAL A 729 4.90 -28.59 26.95
C VAL A 729 5.77 -27.78 25.99
N GLY A 730 5.16 -26.84 25.27
CA GLY A 730 5.82 -26.03 24.26
C GLY A 730 5.54 -26.52 22.83
N CYS A 731 5.25 -25.57 21.95
CA CYS A 731 5.02 -25.79 20.52
C CYS A 731 5.39 -24.53 19.74
N ASP A 732 5.37 -24.60 18.41
CA ASP A 732 5.75 -23.47 17.56
C ASP A 732 4.84 -22.25 17.77
N LYS A 733 3.55 -22.45 18.06
CA LYS A 733 2.58 -21.36 18.33
C LYS A 733 2.94 -20.50 19.54
N CYS A 734 3.73 -21.02 20.48
CA CYS A 734 4.15 -20.33 21.70
C CYS A 734 5.68 -20.15 21.78
N GLY A 735 6.40 -20.35 20.66
CA GLY A 735 7.87 -20.25 20.64
C GLY A 735 8.54 -21.25 21.59
N LYS A 736 7.98 -22.46 21.72
CA LYS A 736 8.47 -23.53 22.61
C LYS A 736 8.48 -23.18 24.11
N THR A 737 7.81 -22.09 24.51
CA THR A 737 7.75 -21.69 25.94
C THR A 737 6.69 -22.45 26.74
N GLY A 738 5.64 -22.94 26.08
CA GLY A 738 4.46 -23.54 26.70
C GLY A 738 3.42 -22.53 27.19
N TYR A 739 3.64 -21.23 27.03
CA TYR A 739 2.72 -20.17 27.45
C TYR A 739 2.37 -19.22 26.30
N LYS A 740 1.13 -18.73 26.28
CA LYS A 740 0.69 -17.75 25.27
C LYS A 740 -0.39 -16.83 25.84
N GLY A 741 -0.10 -15.54 25.91
CA GLY A 741 -0.96 -14.56 26.55
C GLY A 741 -0.83 -14.55 28.07
N ARG A 742 -1.64 -13.71 28.71
CA ARG A 742 -1.65 -13.47 30.16
C ARG A 742 -3.04 -13.68 30.74
N ILE A 743 -3.10 -13.97 32.03
CA ILE A 743 -4.34 -14.12 32.80
C ILE A 743 -4.22 -13.29 34.09
N GLY A 744 -5.29 -12.56 34.44
CA GLY A 744 -5.34 -11.83 35.70
C GLY A 744 -5.48 -12.78 36.87
N LEU A 745 -4.83 -12.50 38.01
CA LEU A 745 -5.10 -13.08 39.32
C LEU A 745 -5.72 -11.99 40.18
N HIS A 746 -6.79 -12.30 40.89
CA HIS A 746 -7.67 -11.31 41.49
C HIS A 746 -7.93 -11.62 42.96
N GLU A 747 -7.76 -10.60 43.80
CA GLU A 747 -8.11 -10.61 45.21
C GLU A 747 -9.10 -9.48 45.46
N LEU A 748 -10.37 -9.84 45.70
CA LEU A 748 -11.45 -8.88 45.88
C LEU A 748 -11.86 -8.81 47.36
N LEU A 749 -11.46 -7.72 48.00
CA LEU A 749 -11.94 -7.31 49.31
C LEU A 749 -13.20 -6.46 49.12
N VAL A 750 -14.31 -6.90 49.71
CA VAL A 750 -15.54 -6.11 49.81
C VAL A 750 -15.58 -5.48 51.19
N ALA A 751 -15.84 -4.18 51.28
CA ALA A 751 -15.91 -3.46 52.54
C ALA A 751 -17.30 -3.65 53.17
N ASP A 752 -17.50 -4.81 53.79
CA ASP A 752 -18.68 -5.10 54.62
C ASP A 752 -18.59 -4.45 56.01
N ASP A 753 -19.65 -4.56 56.81
CA ASP A 753 -19.72 -3.93 58.14
C ASP A 753 -18.59 -4.37 59.08
N ALA A 754 -18.13 -5.62 58.97
CA ALA A 754 -17.05 -6.13 59.79
C ALA A 754 -15.71 -5.49 59.41
N VAL A 755 -15.42 -5.38 58.11
CA VAL A 755 -14.24 -4.68 57.60
C VAL A 755 -14.31 -3.19 57.93
N LYS A 756 -15.47 -2.54 57.72
CA LYS A 756 -15.66 -1.11 58.01
C LYS A 756 -15.38 -0.78 59.48
N ARG A 757 -15.87 -1.59 60.41
CA ARG A 757 -15.56 -1.45 61.83
C ARG A 757 -14.06 -1.52 62.10
N LEU A 758 -13.35 -2.48 61.50
CA LEU A 758 -11.91 -2.61 61.66
C LEU A 758 -11.13 -1.42 61.08
N ILE A 759 -11.62 -0.81 59.99
CA ILE A 759 -11.06 0.44 59.45
C ILE A 759 -11.22 1.57 60.47
N GLN A 760 -12.42 1.75 61.02
CA GLN A 760 -12.72 2.78 62.03
C GLN A 760 -11.84 2.62 63.28
N GLU A 761 -11.60 1.39 63.72
CA GLU A 761 -10.76 1.04 64.86
C GLU A 761 -9.24 1.08 64.56
N ARG A 762 -8.84 1.32 63.31
CA ARG A 762 -7.44 1.27 62.84
C ARG A 762 -6.76 -0.08 63.16
N ALA A 763 -7.49 -1.18 62.92
CA ALA A 763 -7.00 -2.53 63.17
C ALA A 763 -5.74 -2.85 62.33
N ARG A 764 -4.96 -3.83 62.80
CA ARG A 764 -3.76 -4.28 62.09
C ARG A 764 -4.12 -4.99 60.79
N VAL A 765 -3.23 -4.92 59.79
CA VAL A 765 -3.40 -5.60 58.48
C VAL A 765 -3.75 -7.08 58.63
N ALA A 766 -3.14 -7.79 59.59
CA ALA A 766 -3.39 -9.21 59.81
C ALA A 766 -4.84 -9.51 60.23
N GLU A 767 -5.48 -8.61 60.99
CA GLU A 767 -6.87 -8.73 61.41
C GLU A 767 -7.81 -8.43 60.25
N LEU A 768 -7.56 -7.34 59.50
CA LEU A 768 -8.27 -7.00 58.26
C LEU A 768 -8.21 -8.14 57.25
N PHE A 769 -7.03 -8.73 57.05
CA PHE A 769 -6.84 -9.88 56.16
C PHE A 769 -7.68 -11.08 56.60
N ALA A 770 -7.61 -11.47 57.88
CA ALA A 770 -8.36 -12.61 58.39
C ALA A 770 -9.88 -12.39 58.26
N THR A 771 -10.38 -11.20 58.59
CA THR A 771 -11.80 -10.84 58.44
C THR A 771 -12.23 -10.81 56.97
N ALA A 772 -11.43 -10.24 56.07
CA ALA A 772 -11.75 -10.22 54.65
C ALA A 772 -11.81 -11.64 54.05
N VAL A 773 -10.88 -12.51 54.43
CA VAL A 773 -10.87 -13.93 54.01
C VAL A 773 -12.09 -14.68 54.56
N GLU A 774 -12.47 -14.45 55.82
CA GLU A 774 -13.70 -14.97 56.42
C GLU A 774 -14.95 -14.46 55.68
N GLY A 775 -14.95 -13.20 55.23
CA GLY A 775 -15.97 -12.57 54.39
C GLY A 775 -15.96 -13.03 52.91
N GLY A 776 -15.20 -14.08 52.59
CA GLY A 776 -15.18 -14.70 51.27
C GLY A 776 -14.18 -14.10 50.28
N MET A 777 -13.26 -13.23 50.73
CA MET A 777 -12.12 -12.83 49.90
C MET A 777 -11.23 -14.04 49.61
N ARG A 778 -10.89 -14.24 48.33
CA ARG A 778 -9.80 -15.14 47.91
C ARG A 778 -8.54 -14.31 47.73
N THR A 779 -7.42 -14.80 48.25
CA THR A 779 -6.13 -14.14 48.03
C THR A 779 -5.69 -14.29 46.58
N LEU A 780 -4.74 -13.47 46.14
CA LEU A 780 -4.16 -13.58 44.78
C LEU A 780 -3.65 -15.00 44.49
N LYS A 781 -3.07 -15.65 45.51
CA LYS A 781 -2.54 -17.01 45.42
C LYS A 781 -3.66 -18.05 45.31
N MET A 782 -4.71 -17.94 46.12
CA MET A 782 -5.87 -18.83 46.05
C MET A 782 -6.56 -18.76 44.69
N ASP A 783 -6.85 -17.55 44.21
CA ASP A 783 -7.47 -17.33 42.90
C ASP A 783 -6.58 -17.87 41.76
N GLY A 784 -5.26 -17.71 41.88
CA GLY A 784 -4.28 -18.34 40.99
C GLY A 784 -4.34 -19.86 41.00
N MET A 785 -4.39 -20.48 42.18
CA MET A 785 -4.47 -21.94 42.32
C MET A 785 -5.80 -22.50 41.78
N GLU A 786 -6.91 -21.82 41.96
CA GLU A 786 -8.18 -22.19 41.31
C GLU A 786 -8.04 -22.18 39.78
N LYS A 787 -7.32 -21.20 39.22
CA LYS A 787 -7.02 -21.15 37.78
C LYS A 787 -6.05 -22.22 37.30
N VAL A 788 -5.23 -22.79 38.18
CA VAL A 788 -4.42 -23.99 37.87
C VAL A 788 -5.34 -25.20 37.68
N MET A 789 -6.34 -25.38 38.55
CA MET A 789 -7.34 -26.45 38.40
C MET A 789 -8.23 -26.25 37.15
N MET A 790 -8.51 -25.01 36.76
CA MET A 790 -9.17 -24.70 35.48
C MET A 790 -8.25 -24.88 34.24
N GLY A 791 -6.97 -25.22 34.43
CA GLY A 791 -5.99 -25.37 33.36
C GLY A 791 -5.65 -24.08 32.61
N LEU A 792 -5.81 -22.92 33.24
CA LEU A 792 -5.53 -21.62 32.62
C LEU A 792 -4.07 -21.20 32.82
N THR A 793 -3.46 -21.59 33.94
CA THR A 793 -2.06 -21.33 34.28
C THR A 793 -1.50 -22.51 35.07
N ASP A 794 -0.26 -22.42 35.55
CA ASP A 794 0.35 -23.43 36.41
C ASP A 794 0.88 -22.82 37.73
N LEU A 795 1.21 -23.69 38.68
CA LEU A 795 1.64 -23.28 40.01
C LEU A 795 2.97 -22.50 39.98
N LYS A 796 3.83 -22.76 38.99
CA LYS A 796 5.08 -22.03 38.79
C LYS A 796 4.80 -20.56 38.50
N MET A 797 3.88 -20.28 37.58
CA MET A 797 3.50 -18.90 37.22
C MET A 797 2.78 -18.19 38.38
N VAL A 798 1.91 -18.89 39.12
CA VAL A 798 1.25 -18.32 40.31
C VAL A 798 2.26 -17.90 41.38
N ARG A 799 3.19 -18.80 41.74
CA ARG A 799 4.24 -18.51 42.73
C ARG A 799 5.16 -17.37 42.29
N GLN A 800 5.43 -17.23 40.99
CA GLN A 800 6.28 -16.16 40.46
C GLN A 800 5.69 -14.77 40.68
N VAL A 801 4.36 -14.62 40.65
CA VAL A 801 3.70 -13.30 40.70
C VAL A 801 3.07 -12.99 42.07
N CYS A 802 2.81 -14.02 42.87
CA CYS A 802 2.27 -13.93 44.23
C CYS A 802 3.37 -14.07 45.30
N ILE A 803 4.45 -13.30 45.15
CA ILE A 803 5.54 -13.27 46.13
C ILE A 803 5.03 -12.54 47.39
N LYS A 804 5.14 -13.22 48.55
CA LYS A 804 4.95 -12.61 49.87
C LYS A 804 6.24 -11.99 50.35
#